data_AF-A0A954MFH1-F1
#
_entry.id   AF-A0A954MFH1-F1
#
_cell.length_a   1.000
_cell.length_b   1.000
_cell.length_c   1.000
_cell.angle_alpha   90.00
_cell.angle_beta   90.00
_cell.angle_gamma   90.00
#
_symmetry.space_group_name_H-M   'P 1'
#
loop_
_entity.id
_entity.type
_entity.pdbx_description
1 polymer ?
#
loop_
_entity_poly.entity_id
_entity_poly.type
_entity_poly.pdbx_seq_one_letter_code
_entity_poly.pdbx_strand_id
1 'polypeptide(L)'
;MSLMDRGLLHKRFHVHGLNSDLRRTNVRRLISRTFRQQVLLLTMHGWLCSWPLHAGTGDLTIRTSHPHYPGEGAFQSIDDCVQFAVGEKSAPQERALAMYNWFLTHQWHLMSPMEWCVPGRIPDSLDAGDYETVLFDANLARFSFGYGLCGTVHAWNEPYWKVAGFPARRREFPDHVNSEIFYDGRWHAFDTDMAGLLFRSDGIVAGYDDIINDASLVHSVRPPVPHYPFDWPSDADTMKKGWHDVAARKTWYALYNGGYAADPGIVHLRKGESFTRWYDRDHFGGFEKRRFWQNQKGGPFRQWTFFNNGEPFHKDGKSNSRSAASYCNGIFVYEPPLTSTDLPKQLCDQTANVSFNTESPHVRSSDDQTALVTFDHRSPYVICGDPVDNQNPMSADATDGLILEGRCLGDVVAEVSVNQGQSWMPVSLISASSPATDKTLDSPGRSFRTDLTNAVKGRYGWQIRFQFSGNSGLDHLKFTTTTQCNQAMYPRLTESGCDVTVRSQPRAVVPVIPDFGRPESETSHYEVPELRSSNLRYQPRSRHQRYAFLATDNKPAHVVFHVDSVTRLTEVRAAVRYQVPVPPTKGCRYQLEVSTDEGVTWTEFAVADIPDDNEFSSGWLYGSTPISNEAECRRALIRFVMHSPGRPAALIDARLYGLRETAASDPTEIEFGWLENGQERSFRQVLSAGFSESRFTVPTQAAVQDQYVRISVPANESE
;
A
#
# COMPACT_ATOMS: atom_id res chain seq x y z
N MET A 1 -19.27 -23.52 13.56
CA MET A 1 -18.77 -23.33 14.94
C MET A 1 -19.69 -22.28 15.58
N SER A 2 -20.54 -22.69 16.52
CA SER A 2 -21.70 -21.94 17.00
C SER A 2 -21.37 -21.11 18.23
N LEU A 3 -21.62 -19.80 18.18
CA LEU A 3 -22.04 -18.93 19.29
C LEU A 3 -22.13 -17.49 18.74
N MET A 4 -23.32 -16.89 18.71
CA MET A 4 -23.58 -15.72 19.56
C MET A 4 -25.04 -15.28 19.49
N ASP A 5 -25.49 -15.02 20.71
CA ASP A 5 -26.83 -14.69 21.17
C ASP A 5 -27.18 -13.24 20.83
N ARG A 6 -28.46 -12.99 20.57
CA ARG A 6 -29.01 -11.65 20.35
C ARG A 6 -29.25 -10.96 21.69
N GLY A 7 -28.72 -9.75 21.84
CA GLY A 7 -29.29 -8.76 22.75
C GLY A 7 -28.28 -7.70 23.18
N LEU A 8 -28.60 -6.42 22.96
CA LEU A 8 -28.83 -5.44 24.03
C LEU A 8 -28.96 -4.01 23.46
N LEU A 9 -30.12 -3.43 23.80
CA LEU A 9 -30.40 -2.03 24.18
C LEU A 9 -30.20 -0.87 23.19
N HIS A 10 -31.35 -0.36 22.75
CA HIS A 10 -31.64 1.07 22.77
C HIS A 10 -31.43 1.68 24.17
N LYS A 11 -30.51 2.63 24.30
CA LYS A 11 -30.53 3.64 25.37
C LYS A 11 -30.75 5.02 24.76
N ARG A 12 -31.95 5.57 25.01
CA ARG A 12 -32.30 6.98 24.88
C ARG A 12 -31.50 7.76 25.93
N PHE A 13 -30.76 8.78 25.50
CA PHE A 13 -30.19 9.77 26.42
C PHE A 13 -31.22 10.89 26.66
N HIS A 14 -31.63 11.02 27.92
CA HIS A 14 -32.30 12.21 28.45
C HIS A 14 -31.26 13.31 28.68
N VAL A 15 -31.51 14.49 28.11
CA VAL A 15 -30.78 15.72 28.39
C VAL A 15 -31.45 16.40 29.59
N HIS A 16 -30.74 16.50 30.71
CA HIS A 16 -31.10 17.42 31.78
C HIS A 16 -30.44 18.78 31.54
N GLY A 17 -31.26 19.83 31.56
CA GLY A 17 -30.84 21.21 31.46
C GLY A 17 -30.15 21.71 32.71
N LEU A 18 -29.32 22.74 32.53
CA LEU A 18 -28.86 23.63 33.58
C LEU A 18 -28.77 25.06 33.03
N ASN A 19 -29.00 25.97 33.97
CA ASN A 19 -29.55 27.30 33.80
C ASN A 19 -28.65 28.33 33.09
N SER A 20 -29.35 29.25 32.45
CA SER A 20 -28.99 30.62 32.14
C SER A 20 -28.61 31.43 33.38
N ASP A 21 -27.48 32.13 33.34
CA ASP A 21 -27.37 33.57 33.59
C ASP A 21 -25.90 33.98 33.71
N LEU A 22 -25.48 34.99 32.94
CA LEU A 22 -24.63 36.09 33.43
C LEU A 22 -24.35 37.13 32.32
N ARG A 23 -25.11 38.22 32.44
CA ARG A 23 -24.73 39.64 32.35
C ARG A 23 -23.83 40.14 31.21
N ARG A 24 -24.48 40.99 30.41
CA ARG A 24 -23.95 42.07 29.56
C ARG A 24 -22.92 42.96 30.29
N THR A 25 -21.84 43.28 29.60
CA THR A 25 -21.17 44.60 29.71
C THR A 25 -20.64 45.03 28.34
N ASN A 26 -21.16 46.15 27.87
CA ASN A 26 -20.70 46.90 26.71
C ASN A 26 -19.40 47.63 27.04
N VAL A 27 -18.34 47.46 26.24
CA VAL A 27 -17.27 48.45 26.12
C VAL A 27 -16.88 48.57 24.65
N ARG A 28 -17.27 49.70 24.05
CA ARG A 28 -16.71 50.19 22.78
C ARG A 28 -15.25 50.59 23.00
N ARG A 29 -14.32 50.04 22.22
CA ARG A 29 -13.01 50.66 21.97
C ARG A 29 -12.71 50.65 20.48
N LEU A 30 -12.66 51.86 19.95
CA LEU A 30 -12.15 52.26 18.65
C LEU A 30 -10.62 52.26 18.74
N ILE A 31 -9.92 51.42 17.99
CA ILE A 31 -8.47 51.57 17.76
C ILE A 31 -8.21 51.36 16.27
N SER A 32 -7.81 52.44 15.62
CA SER A 32 -7.25 52.47 14.27
C SER A 32 -5.92 51.74 14.23
N ARG A 33 -5.74 50.85 13.26
CA ARG A 33 -4.44 50.27 12.90
C ARG A 33 -4.14 50.61 11.44
N THR A 34 -3.33 51.63 11.25
CA THR A 34 -2.50 51.84 10.06
C THR A 34 -1.45 50.73 10.01
N PHE A 35 -1.58 49.82 9.04
CA PHE A 35 -0.58 48.78 8.76
C PHE A 35 0.43 49.34 7.74
N ARG A 36 1.67 49.59 8.20
CA ARG A 36 2.81 49.91 7.32
C ARG A 36 3.27 48.63 6.65
N GLN A 37 3.25 48.61 5.31
CA GLN A 37 3.98 47.64 4.50
C GLN A 37 5.49 47.85 4.70
N GLN A 38 6.16 46.90 5.35
CA GLN A 38 7.60 46.71 5.19
C GLN A 38 7.80 45.59 4.17
N VAL A 39 8.24 45.98 2.98
CA VAL A 39 8.70 45.06 1.94
C VAL A 39 10.06 44.53 2.39
N LEU A 40 10.11 43.26 2.80
CA LEU A 40 11.35 42.52 3.01
C LEU A 40 11.82 42.02 1.63
N LEU A 41 12.82 42.70 1.06
CA LEU A 41 13.55 42.23 -0.12
C LEU A 41 14.47 41.05 0.31
N LEU A 42 13.92 39.84 0.29
CA LEU A 42 14.72 38.61 0.33
C LEU A 42 15.41 38.48 -1.04
N THR A 43 16.70 38.77 -1.05
CA THR A 43 17.59 38.50 -2.20
C THR A 43 17.83 36.99 -2.28
N MET A 44 16.96 36.28 -3.00
CA MET A 44 17.24 34.90 -3.44
C MET A 44 18.42 34.93 -4.41
N HIS A 45 19.64 34.78 -3.90
CA HIS A 45 20.76 34.27 -4.70
C HIS A 45 20.51 32.78 -4.91
N GLY A 46 19.66 32.46 -5.88
CA GLY A 46 19.44 31.10 -6.35
C GLY A 46 20.70 30.57 -7.02
N TRP A 47 21.59 29.97 -6.24
CA TRP A 47 22.53 28.99 -6.78
C TRP A 47 21.68 27.84 -7.28
N LEU A 48 21.49 27.77 -8.61
CA LEU A 48 20.98 26.60 -9.30
C LEU A 48 22.04 25.49 -9.17
N CYS A 49 22.16 24.91 -7.98
CA CYS A 49 22.89 23.68 -7.79
C CYS A 49 22.10 22.60 -8.54
N SER A 50 22.62 22.17 -9.69
CA SER A 50 22.12 20.99 -10.37
C SER A 50 22.31 19.79 -9.43
N TRP A 51 21.25 19.42 -8.73
CA TRP A 51 21.27 18.22 -7.90
C TRP A 51 21.42 17.00 -8.82
N PRO A 52 22.42 16.14 -8.58
CA PRO A 52 22.58 14.93 -9.37
C PRO A 52 21.34 14.03 -9.23
N LEU A 53 20.94 13.39 -10.34
CA LEU A 53 19.90 12.36 -10.33
C LEU A 53 20.31 11.18 -9.44
N HIS A 54 19.34 10.52 -8.82
CA HIS A 54 19.59 9.40 -7.89
C HIS A 54 20.12 8.17 -8.63
N ALA A 55 21.25 7.63 -8.17
CA ALA A 55 21.81 6.38 -8.66
C ALA A 55 20.95 5.19 -8.20
N GLY A 56 20.80 4.20 -9.07
CA GLY A 56 19.98 3.02 -8.85
C GLY A 56 19.24 2.58 -10.11
N THR A 57 18.35 1.63 -9.92
CA THR A 57 17.48 1.11 -10.97
C THR A 57 16.03 1.25 -10.52
N GLY A 58 15.30 2.14 -11.19
CA GLY A 58 13.91 2.45 -10.91
C GLY A 58 12.93 1.50 -11.59
N ASP A 59 11.76 1.36 -10.97
CA ASP A 59 10.58 0.64 -11.49
C ASP A 59 10.90 -0.65 -12.23
N LEU A 60 11.59 -1.54 -11.53
CA LEU A 60 11.98 -2.83 -12.05
C LEU A 60 10.80 -3.79 -12.07
N THR A 61 10.42 -4.23 -13.26
CA THR A 61 9.36 -5.23 -13.45
C THR A 61 9.88 -6.42 -14.24
N ILE A 62 9.44 -7.61 -13.85
CA ILE A 62 9.77 -8.86 -14.52
C ILE A 62 8.49 -9.47 -15.05
N ARG A 63 8.51 -9.90 -16.31
CA ARG A 63 7.45 -10.65 -16.96
C ARG A 63 7.99 -11.95 -17.53
N THR A 64 7.41 -13.08 -17.17
CA THR A 64 7.69 -14.39 -17.76
C THR A 64 6.63 -14.77 -18.80
N SER A 65 6.91 -15.83 -19.57
CA SER A 65 5.94 -16.48 -20.46
C SER A 65 4.89 -17.32 -19.74
N HIS A 66 4.84 -17.34 -18.40
CA HIS A 66 3.86 -18.13 -17.68
C HIS A 66 2.44 -17.61 -17.96
N PRO A 67 1.49 -18.47 -18.36
CA PRO A 67 0.17 -18.05 -18.86
C PRO A 67 -0.79 -17.49 -17.79
N HIS A 68 -0.39 -17.51 -16.52
CA HIS A 68 -1.25 -17.20 -15.38
C HIS A 68 -0.52 -16.32 -14.37
N TYR A 69 0.76 -16.62 -14.09
CA TYR A 69 1.60 -15.89 -13.16
C TYR A 69 2.84 -15.32 -13.85
N PRO A 70 2.66 -14.44 -14.86
CA PRO A 70 3.76 -13.84 -15.59
C PRO A 70 4.59 -12.88 -14.73
N GLY A 71 4.09 -12.40 -13.59
CA GLY A 71 4.82 -11.48 -12.72
C GLY A 71 4.42 -10.01 -12.85
N GLU A 72 5.14 -9.14 -12.14
CA GLU A 72 4.79 -7.72 -12.00
C GLU A 72 4.75 -6.98 -13.33
N GLY A 73 5.54 -7.40 -14.32
CA GLY A 73 5.53 -6.79 -15.65
C GLY A 73 4.24 -7.00 -16.44
N ALA A 74 3.29 -7.78 -15.94
CA ALA A 74 1.91 -7.86 -16.43
C ALA A 74 0.87 -7.37 -15.40
N PHE A 75 1.30 -7.05 -14.18
CA PHE A 75 0.43 -6.71 -13.03
C PHE A 75 0.87 -5.42 -12.32
N GLN A 76 1.58 -4.53 -13.04
CA GLN A 76 2.15 -3.33 -12.43
C GLN A 76 1.06 -2.32 -12.05
N SER A 77 0.04 -2.19 -12.88
CA SER A 77 -1.14 -1.35 -12.66
C SER A 77 -2.44 -2.15 -12.71
N ILE A 78 -3.54 -1.54 -12.27
CA ILE A 78 -4.88 -2.12 -12.42
C ILE A 78 -5.23 -2.31 -13.89
N ASP A 79 -4.89 -1.35 -14.74
CA ASP A 79 -5.04 -1.43 -16.19
C ASP A 79 -4.31 -2.62 -16.78
N ASP A 80 -3.06 -2.89 -16.36
CA ASP A 80 -2.31 -4.07 -16.82
C ASP A 80 -3.01 -5.37 -16.39
N CYS A 81 -3.47 -5.45 -15.14
CA CYS A 81 -4.22 -6.62 -14.65
C CYS A 81 -5.52 -6.84 -15.45
N VAL A 82 -6.29 -5.79 -15.70
CA VAL A 82 -7.54 -5.86 -16.47
C VAL A 82 -7.24 -6.27 -17.91
N GLN A 83 -6.23 -5.67 -18.54
CA GLN A 83 -5.82 -6.02 -19.90
C GLN A 83 -5.39 -7.49 -19.98
N PHE A 84 -4.60 -7.96 -19.01
CA PHE A 84 -4.17 -9.36 -18.95
C PHE A 84 -5.34 -10.32 -18.77
N ALA A 85 -6.23 -10.05 -17.81
CA ALA A 85 -7.36 -10.91 -17.49
C ALA A 85 -8.38 -10.96 -18.63
N VAL A 86 -8.77 -9.81 -19.17
CA VAL A 86 -9.79 -9.70 -20.21
C VAL A 86 -9.28 -10.21 -21.55
N GLY A 87 -8.04 -9.85 -21.91
CA GLY A 87 -7.46 -10.14 -23.22
C GLY A 87 -8.30 -9.53 -24.34
N GLU A 88 -8.61 -10.32 -25.37
CA GLU A 88 -9.35 -9.88 -26.56
C GLU A 88 -10.88 -9.93 -26.41
N LYS A 89 -11.41 -10.32 -25.25
CA LYS A 89 -12.85 -10.46 -25.04
C LYS A 89 -13.54 -9.11 -25.14
N SER A 90 -14.60 -9.03 -25.94
CA SER A 90 -15.34 -7.78 -26.18
C SER A 90 -16.74 -7.77 -25.55
N ALA A 91 -17.40 -8.93 -25.43
CA ALA A 91 -18.73 -9.00 -24.88
C ALA A 91 -18.71 -8.67 -23.36
N PRO A 92 -19.61 -7.81 -22.85
CA PRO A 92 -19.60 -7.40 -21.44
C PRO A 92 -19.51 -8.56 -20.44
N GLN A 93 -20.36 -9.59 -20.60
CA GLN A 93 -20.33 -10.75 -19.73
C GLN A 93 -19.02 -11.56 -19.83
N GLU A 94 -18.45 -11.72 -21.02
CA GLU A 94 -17.19 -12.46 -21.20
C GLU A 94 -16.03 -11.73 -20.51
N ARG A 95 -15.99 -10.39 -20.62
CA ARG A 95 -15.02 -9.54 -19.92
C ARG A 95 -15.20 -9.67 -18.41
N ALA A 96 -16.44 -9.64 -17.93
CA ALA A 96 -16.76 -9.79 -16.52
C ALA A 96 -16.36 -11.15 -15.95
N LEU A 97 -16.65 -12.24 -16.67
CA LEU A 97 -16.28 -13.60 -16.29
C LEU A 97 -14.76 -13.81 -16.30
N ALA A 98 -14.04 -13.18 -17.24
CA ALA A 98 -12.59 -13.25 -17.30
C ALA A 98 -11.94 -12.56 -16.10
N MET A 99 -12.42 -11.36 -15.73
CA MET A 99 -12.02 -10.68 -14.50
C MET A 99 -12.34 -11.49 -13.25
N TYR A 100 -13.56 -12.05 -13.17
CA TYR A 100 -13.97 -12.93 -12.09
C TYR A 100 -13.00 -14.10 -11.90
N ASN A 101 -12.66 -14.82 -12.98
CA ASN A 101 -11.71 -15.93 -12.93
C ASN A 101 -10.30 -15.47 -12.53
N TRP A 102 -9.88 -14.29 -12.98
CA TRP A 102 -8.61 -13.70 -12.55
C TRP A 102 -8.61 -13.41 -11.04
N PHE A 103 -9.67 -12.82 -10.50
CA PHE A 103 -9.78 -12.61 -9.06
C PHE A 103 -9.65 -13.91 -8.28
N LEU A 104 -10.40 -14.95 -8.63
CA LEU A 104 -10.36 -16.24 -7.92
C LEU A 104 -8.95 -16.85 -7.82
N THR A 105 -8.08 -16.56 -8.79
CA THR A 105 -6.74 -17.14 -8.90
C THR A 105 -5.65 -16.26 -8.29
N HIS A 106 -5.96 -15.00 -7.98
CA HIS A 106 -5.02 -13.98 -7.48
C HIS A 106 -5.40 -13.40 -6.12
N GLN A 107 -6.62 -13.69 -5.64
CA GLN A 107 -7.09 -13.35 -4.31
C GLN A 107 -7.82 -14.51 -3.63
N TRP A 108 -7.86 -14.52 -2.31
CA TRP A 108 -8.54 -15.57 -1.54
C TRP A 108 -9.09 -15.04 -0.22
N HIS A 109 -10.13 -15.68 0.30
CA HIS A 109 -10.78 -15.21 1.52
C HIS A 109 -9.95 -15.52 2.78
N LEU A 110 -9.68 -14.49 3.58
CA LEU A 110 -9.14 -14.62 4.95
C LEU A 110 -9.53 -13.37 5.74
N MET A 111 -9.32 -13.34 7.07
CA MET A 111 -9.37 -12.10 7.83
C MET A 111 -8.62 -10.96 7.13
N SER A 112 -9.27 -9.79 7.02
CA SER A 112 -8.72 -8.66 6.28
C SER A 112 -7.39 -8.18 6.85
N PRO A 113 -6.43 -7.81 5.98
CA PRO A 113 -5.21 -7.16 6.45
C PRO A 113 -5.56 -5.80 7.04
N MET A 114 -4.81 -5.42 8.08
CA MET A 114 -4.97 -4.16 8.79
C MET A 114 -3.66 -3.43 8.94
N GLU A 115 -3.74 -2.10 9.03
CA GLU A 115 -2.61 -1.19 9.07
C GLU A 115 -2.70 -0.22 10.24
N TRP A 116 -1.54 0.32 10.58
CA TRP A 116 -1.40 1.41 11.53
C TRP A 116 -1.82 2.78 10.95
N CYS A 117 -3.07 2.90 10.50
CA CYS A 117 -3.64 4.12 9.92
C CYS A 117 -4.61 4.87 10.87
N VAL A 118 -4.75 4.38 12.11
CA VAL A 118 -5.54 5.02 13.16
C VAL A 118 -4.62 5.30 14.37
N PRO A 119 -4.31 6.57 14.67
CA PRO A 119 -3.43 6.92 15.78
C PRO A 119 -3.91 6.36 17.14
N GLY A 120 -2.99 5.72 17.85
CA GLY A 120 -3.27 5.11 19.16
C GLY A 120 -4.11 3.83 19.12
N ARG A 121 -4.31 3.23 17.95
CA ARG A 121 -4.99 1.94 17.78
C ARG A 121 -4.03 0.90 17.21
N ILE A 122 -3.95 -0.25 17.86
CA ILE A 122 -3.13 -1.38 17.43
C ILE A 122 -3.96 -2.21 16.44
N PRO A 123 -3.46 -2.49 15.22
CA PRO A 123 -4.14 -3.36 14.27
C PRO A 123 -4.27 -4.80 14.81
N ASP A 124 -5.40 -5.45 14.56
CA ASP A 124 -5.59 -6.86 14.88
C ASP A 124 -6.60 -7.50 13.90
N SER A 125 -6.13 -8.35 12.99
CA SER A 125 -6.99 -8.95 11.97
C SER A 125 -8.11 -9.84 12.54
N LEU A 126 -8.07 -10.24 13.82
CA LEU A 126 -9.19 -10.95 14.47
C LEU A 126 -10.28 -10.01 15.00
N ASP A 127 -10.03 -8.71 15.14
CA ASP A 127 -11.05 -7.72 15.50
C ASP A 127 -11.87 -7.35 14.25
N ALA A 128 -12.76 -8.25 13.85
CA ALA A 128 -13.64 -8.04 12.69
C ALA A 128 -14.53 -6.77 12.81
N GLY A 129 -14.66 -6.18 14.00
CA GLY A 129 -15.35 -4.92 14.21
C GLY A 129 -14.53 -3.67 13.86
N ASP A 130 -13.21 -3.80 13.71
CA ASP A 130 -12.33 -2.68 13.40
C ASP A 130 -12.19 -2.41 11.90
N TYR A 131 -13.25 -1.83 11.32
CA TYR A 131 -13.23 -1.41 9.92
C TYR A 131 -12.27 -0.23 9.65
N GLU A 132 -11.83 0.50 10.68
CA GLU A 132 -11.05 1.74 10.49
C GLU A 132 -9.56 1.49 10.23
N THR A 133 -9.05 0.30 10.59
CA THR A 133 -7.67 -0.12 10.33
C THR A 133 -7.54 -1.04 9.12
N VAL A 134 -8.65 -1.48 8.52
CA VAL A 134 -8.65 -2.34 7.32
C VAL A 134 -8.02 -1.63 6.13
N LEU A 135 -7.16 -2.35 5.40
CA LEU A 135 -6.55 -1.88 4.17
C LEU A 135 -7.53 -1.94 2.99
N PHE A 136 -7.78 -0.79 2.36
CA PHE A 136 -8.66 -0.67 1.17
C PHE A 136 -7.92 -0.26 -0.12
N ASP A 137 -6.59 -0.11 -0.09
CA ASP A 137 -5.78 0.10 -1.30
C ASP A 137 -5.58 -1.23 -2.04
N ALA A 138 -6.16 -1.32 -3.22
CA ALA A 138 -6.11 -2.47 -4.10
C ALA A 138 -4.71 -2.77 -4.64
N ASN A 139 -3.82 -1.78 -4.73
CA ASN A 139 -2.44 -2.00 -5.18
C ASN A 139 -1.59 -2.60 -4.05
N LEU A 140 -1.71 -2.11 -2.82
CA LEU A 140 -1.05 -2.73 -1.66
C LEU A 140 -1.58 -4.14 -1.41
N ALA A 141 -2.90 -4.32 -1.51
CA ALA A 141 -3.54 -5.63 -1.47
C ALA A 141 -2.95 -6.60 -2.51
N ARG A 142 -2.81 -6.14 -3.76
CA ARG A 142 -2.26 -6.92 -4.87
C ARG A 142 -0.85 -7.41 -4.55
N PHE A 143 0.06 -6.55 -4.10
CA PHE A 143 1.47 -6.92 -3.91
C PHE A 143 1.78 -7.60 -2.57
N SER A 144 1.10 -7.23 -1.47
CA SER A 144 1.46 -7.69 -0.12
C SER A 144 0.62 -8.87 0.39
N PHE A 145 -0.66 -8.92 0.01
CA PHE A 145 -1.64 -9.75 0.72
C PHE A 145 -2.26 -10.81 -0.16
N GLY A 146 -2.96 -10.41 -1.22
CA GLY A 146 -3.78 -11.34 -2.01
C GLY A 146 -4.89 -12.01 -1.19
N TYR A 147 -5.21 -11.52 0.01
CA TYR A 147 -6.28 -12.08 0.83
C TYR A 147 -7.05 -11.00 1.59
N GLY A 148 -8.33 -11.22 1.83
CA GLY A 148 -9.15 -10.36 2.66
C GLY A 148 -10.55 -10.93 2.88
N LEU A 149 -11.34 -10.32 3.75
CA LEU A 149 -12.74 -10.71 3.94
C LEU A 149 -13.59 -10.17 2.79
N CYS A 150 -14.79 -10.72 2.63
CA CYS A 150 -15.78 -10.32 1.63
C CYS A 150 -15.90 -8.80 1.44
N GLY A 151 -16.12 -8.04 2.51
CA GLY A 151 -16.25 -6.58 2.44
C GLY A 151 -15.01 -5.86 1.93
N THR A 152 -13.82 -6.46 2.13
CA THR A 152 -12.51 -5.94 1.73
C THR A 152 -12.16 -6.35 0.30
N VAL A 153 -12.25 -7.64 -0.05
CA VAL A 153 -11.94 -8.09 -1.43
C VAL A 153 -12.90 -7.47 -2.43
N HIS A 154 -14.18 -7.36 -2.10
CA HIS A 154 -15.14 -6.70 -2.98
C HIS A 154 -14.94 -5.19 -3.07
N ALA A 155 -14.30 -4.57 -2.07
CA ALA A 155 -13.89 -3.16 -2.15
C ALA A 155 -12.68 -3.02 -3.07
N TRP A 156 -11.69 -3.90 -2.97
CA TRP A 156 -10.54 -3.91 -3.87
C TRP A 156 -10.92 -4.17 -5.33
N ASN A 157 -11.95 -4.97 -5.59
CA ASN A 157 -12.45 -5.22 -6.93
C ASN A 157 -13.04 -3.97 -7.60
N GLU A 158 -13.56 -2.99 -6.85
CA GLU A 158 -14.24 -1.81 -7.42
C GLU A 158 -13.35 -1.04 -8.42
N PRO A 159 -12.09 -0.67 -8.09
CA PRO A 159 -11.13 -0.13 -9.06
C PRO A 159 -10.97 -0.94 -10.35
N TYR A 160 -10.80 -2.26 -10.25
CA TYR A 160 -10.63 -3.12 -11.42
C TYR A 160 -11.88 -3.18 -12.29
N TRP A 161 -13.07 -3.24 -11.69
CA TRP A 161 -14.33 -3.23 -12.44
C TRP A 161 -14.53 -1.91 -13.19
N LYS A 162 -14.20 -0.78 -12.55
CA LYS A 162 -14.25 0.55 -13.18
C LYS A 162 -13.31 0.64 -14.38
N VAL A 163 -12.07 0.16 -14.25
CA VAL A 163 -11.10 0.10 -15.38
C VAL A 163 -11.56 -0.88 -16.47
N ALA A 164 -12.22 -1.98 -16.10
CA ALA A 164 -12.89 -2.87 -17.04
C ALA A 164 -14.14 -2.23 -17.70
N GLY A 165 -14.49 -0.99 -17.37
CA GLY A 165 -15.58 -0.23 -17.98
C GLY A 165 -16.95 -0.55 -17.40
N PHE A 166 -17.02 -1.09 -16.18
CA PHE A 166 -18.28 -1.38 -15.49
C PHE A 166 -18.47 -0.42 -14.31
N PRO A 167 -19.64 0.25 -14.20
CA PRO A 167 -20.09 0.77 -12.91
C PRO A 167 -20.12 -0.38 -11.91
N ALA A 168 -19.55 -0.16 -10.73
CA ALA A 168 -19.39 -1.20 -9.72
C ALA A 168 -19.82 -0.69 -8.36
N ARG A 169 -20.41 -1.58 -7.58
CA ARG A 169 -20.78 -1.35 -6.18
C ARG A 169 -20.58 -2.62 -5.38
N ARG A 170 -20.55 -2.47 -4.07
CA ARG A 170 -20.74 -3.57 -3.13
C ARG A 170 -22.19 -3.67 -2.73
N ARG A 171 -22.66 -4.89 -2.47
CA ARG A 171 -23.99 -5.16 -1.93
C ARG A 171 -23.91 -5.89 -0.62
N GLU A 172 -24.67 -5.41 0.35
CA GLU A 172 -24.95 -6.18 1.56
C GLU A 172 -25.55 -7.54 1.16
N PHE A 173 -25.09 -8.58 1.84
CA PHE A 173 -25.62 -9.93 1.79
C PHE A 173 -25.69 -10.44 3.24
N PRO A 174 -26.59 -11.36 3.61
CA PRO A 174 -26.61 -11.92 4.97
C PRO A 174 -25.24 -12.44 5.42
N ASP A 175 -24.64 -11.76 6.41
CA ASP A 175 -23.31 -12.04 6.94
C ASP A 175 -22.17 -12.04 5.88
N HIS A 176 -22.38 -11.34 4.76
CA HIS A 176 -21.45 -11.32 3.62
C HIS A 176 -21.59 -10.02 2.81
N VAL A 177 -20.74 -9.85 1.79
CA VAL A 177 -20.82 -8.75 0.83
C VAL A 177 -20.48 -9.31 -0.54
N ASN A 178 -21.14 -8.83 -1.60
CA ASN A 178 -20.80 -9.17 -2.98
C ASN A 178 -20.46 -7.94 -3.82
N SER A 179 -19.76 -8.12 -4.94
CA SER A 179 -19.69 -7.10 -5.99
C SER A 179 -20.96 -7.18 -6.82
N GLU A 180 -21.53 -6.04 -7.18
CA GLU A 180 -22.45 -5.91 -8.30
C GLU A 180 -21.84 -5.00 -9.35
N ILE A 181 -21.95 -5.39 -10.61
CA ILE A 181 -21.50 -4.59 -11.75
C ILE A 181 -22.62 -4.38 -12.76
N PHE A 182 -22.63 -3.23 -13.43
CA PHE A 182 -23.69 -2.87 -14.37
C PHE A 182 -23.25 -3.08 -15.82
N TYR A 183 -23.99 -3.90 -16.57
CA TYR A 183 -23.85 -4.01 -18.03
C TYR A 183 -25.20 -4.44 -18.65
N ASP A 184 -25.36 -4.22 -19.95
CA ASP A 184 -26.58 -4.58 -20.69
C ASP A 184 -27.89 -4.15 -20.01
N GLY A 185 -27.85 -2.95 -19.40
CA GLY A 185 -28.99 -2.29 -18.77
C GLY A 185 -29.39 -2.82 -17.38
N ARG A 186 -28.57 -3.66 -16.72
CA ARG A 186 -28.89 -4.22 -15.40
C ARG A 186 -27.65 -4.46 -14.52
N TRP A 187 -27.89 -4.68 -13.24
CA TRP A 187 -26.87 -5.10 -12.27
C TRP A 187 -26.72 -6.62 -12.27
N HIS A 188 -25.49 -7.10 -12.09
CA HIS A 188 -25.12 -8.51 -12.06
C HIS A 188 -24.23 -8.79 -10.84
N ALA A 189 -24.52 -9.86 -10.09
CA ALA A 189 -23.81 -10.18 -8.86
C ALA A 189 -22.61 -11.09 -9.13
N PHE A 190 -21.45 -10.71 -8.61
CA PHE A 190 -20.20 -11.46 -8.68
C PHE A 190 -19.62 -11.65 -7.28
N ASP A 191 -19.60 -12.90 -6.81
CA ASP A 191 -19.00 -13.29 -5.54
C ASP A 191 -17.62 -13.89 -5.77
N THR A 192 -16.61 -13.03 -5.85
CA THR A 192 -15.19 -13.40 -6.00
C THR A 192 -14.56 -13.90 -4.70
N ASP A 193 -15.23 -13.75 -3.57
CA ASP A 193 -14.72 -14.15 -2.26
C ASP A 193 -15.02 -15.62 -1.98
N MET A 194 -16.23 -16.05 -2.34
CA MET A 194 -16.75 -17.41 -2.17
C MET A 194 -16.94 -18.15 -3.51
N ALA A 195 -16.38 -17.61 -4.60
CA ALA A 195 -16.46 -18.18 -5.95
C ALA A 195 -17.90 -18.50 -6.39
N GLY A 196 -18.81 -17.57 -6.16
CA GLY A 196 -20.24 -17.71 -6.40
C GLY A 196 -20.77 -16.94 -7.60
N LEU A 197 -21.45 -17.65 -8.50
CA LEU A 197 -22.26 -17.07 -9.57
C LEU A 197 -23.56 -17.84 -9.71
N LEU A 198 -24.63 -17.10 -9.96
CA LEU A 198 -25.94 -17.64 -10.35
C LEU A 198 -26.28 -17.13 -11.74
N PHE A 199 -27.04 -17.90 -12.50
CA PHE A 199 -27.33 -17.60 -13.89
C PHE A 199 -28.83 -17.58 -14.14
N ARG A 200 -29.26 -16.65 -14.98
CA ARG A 200 -30.61 -16.66 -15.58
C ARG A 200 -30.72 -17.82 -16.58
N SER A 201 -31.95 -18.13 -16.98
CA SER A 201 -32.22 -19.20 -17.96
C SER A 201 -31.58 -18.95 -19.32
N ASP A 202 -31.44 -17.67 -19.72
CA ASP A 202 -30.74 -17.24 -20.95
C ASP A 202 -29.21 -17.33 -20.84
N GLY A 203 -28.67 -17.61 -19.66
CA GLY A 203 -27.24 -17.76 -19.42
C GLY A 203 -26.51 -16.49 -19.02
N ILE A 204 -27.26 -15.42 -18.78
CA ILE A 204 -26.70 -14.20 -18.24
C ILE A 204 -26.50 -14.34 -16.72
N VAL A 205 -25.41 -13.80 -16.17
CA VAL A 205 -25.20 -13.79 -14.71
C VAL A 205 -26.36 -13.04 -14.05
N ALA A 206 -26.94 -13.59 -12.99
CA ALA A 206 -28.06 -12.98 -12.29
C ALA A 206 -27.59 -11.85 -11.36
N GLY A 207 -28.35 -10.76 -11.27
CA GLY A 207 -28.23 -9.75 -10.23
C GLY A 207 -29.17 -9.98 -9.05
N TYR A 208 -29.13 -9.09 -8.05
CA TYR A 208 -30.06 -9.16 -6.92
C TYR A 208 -31.51 -9.03 -7.40
N ASP A 209 -31.80 -8.14 -8.35
CA ASP A 209 -33.16 -7.93 -8.87
C ASP A 209 -33.70 -9.17 -9.59
N ASP A 210 -32.86 -9.91 -10.30
CA ASP A 210 -33.27 -11.18 -10.94
C ASP A 210 -33.67 -12.19 -9.87
N ILE A 211 -32.88 -12.33 -8.80
CA ILE A 211 -33.09 -13.30 -7.72
C ILE A 211 -34.29 -12.91 -6.84
N ILE A 212 -34.53 -11.62 -6.62
CA ILE A 212 -35.74 -11.12 -5.94
C ILE A 212 -37.01 -11.45 -6.74
N ASN A 213 -36.94 -11.37 -8.07
CA ASN A 213 -38.07 -11.68 -8.93
C ASN A 213 -38.25 -13.20 -9.16
N ASP A 214 -37.18 -13.98 -9.11
CA ASP A 214 -37.20 -15.43 -9.25
C ASP A 214 -36.21 -16.10 -8.29
N ALA A 215 -36.72 -16.46 -7.10
CA ALA A 215 -35.95 -17.15 -6.08
C ALA A 215 -35.49 -18.56 -6.51
N SER A 216 -36.00 -19.13 -7.61
CA SER A 216 -35.53 -20.44 -8.10
C SER A 216 -34.13 -20.37 -8.73
N LEU A 217 -33.67 -19.18 -9.10
CA LEU A 217 -32.34 -18.94 -9.67
C LEU A 217 -31.19 -19.34 -8.74
N VAL A 218 -31.44 -19.50 -7.43
CA VAL A 218 -30.45 -20.01 -6.46
C VAL A 218 -29.94 -21.42 -6.77
N HIS A 219 -30.62 -22.14 -7.67
CA HIS A 219 -30.22 -23.46 -8.16
C HIS A 219 -29.64 -23.43 -9.58
N SER A 220 -29.61 -22.26 -10.22
CA SER A 220 -29.22 -22.10 -11.62
C SER A 220 -27.73 -21.77 -11.73
N VAL A 221 -26.92 -22.82 -11.90
CA VAL A 221 -25.45 -22.76 -12.03
C VAL A 221 -25.01 -23.24 -13.41
N ARG A 222 -23.82 -22.81 -13.87
CA ARG A 222 -23.27 -23.19 -15.19
C ARG A 222 -21.81 -23.65 -15.13
N PRO A 223 -21.53 -24.90 -14.72
CA PRO A 223 -20.22 -25.51 -14.97
C PRO A 223 -19.86 -25.42 -16.48
N PRO A 224 -18.57 -25.20 -16.85
CA PRO A 224 -17.41 -25.28 -15.98
C PRO A 224 -17.03 -23.99 -15.25
N VAL A 225 -17.77 -22.90 -15.46
CA VAL A 225 -17.50 -21.62 -14.78
C VAL A 225 -17.59 -21.85 -13.26
N PRO A 226 -16.62 -21.34 -12.48
CA PRO A 226 -16.75 -21.34 -11.03
C PRO A 226 -18.07 -20.68 -10.63
N HIS A 227 -18.79 -21.41 -9.81
CA HIS A 227 -20.08 -21.07 -9.24
C HIS A 227 -20.05 -21.73 -7.88
N TYR A 228 -20.77 -21.20 -6.89
CA TYR A 228 -20.70 -21.63 -5.50
C TYR A 228 -20.35 -23.13 -5.33
N PRO A 229 -19.07 -23.48 -5.13
CA PRO A 229 -18.70 -24.82 -4.72
C PRO A 229 -18.63 -24.85 -3.21
N PHE A 230 -19.15 -25.89 -2.58
CA PHE A 230 -18.80 -26.09 -1.18
C PHE A 230 -18.41 -27.54 -0.92
N ASP A 231 -17.28 -27.66 -0.24
CA ASP A 231 -16.82 -28.89 0.40
C ASP A 231 -17.53 -29.12 1.74
N TRP A 232 -18.11 -28.07 2.33
CA TRP A 232 -18.96 -28.16 3.51
C TRP A 232 -20.42 -27.87 3.13
N PRO A 233 -21.35 -28.84 3.31
CA PRO A 233 -22.78 -28.61 3.09
C PRO A 233 -23.30 -27.34 3.79
N SER A 234 -22.74 -26.99 4.95
CA SER A 234 -23.12 -25.79 5.70
C SER A 234 -22.93 -24.49 4.92
N ASP A 235 -21.88 -24.35 4.12
CA ASP A 235 -21.56 -23.09 3.46
C ASP A 235 -22.41 -22.91 2.18
N ALA A 236 -22.70 -24.02 1.49
CA ALA A 236 -23.69 -24.06 0.41
C ALA A 236 -25.06 -23.65 0.88
N ASP A 237 -25.50 -24.28 1.97
CA ASP A 237 -26.80 -24.02 2.54
C ASP A 237 -26.85 -22.61 3.11
N THR A 238 -25.73 -22.09 3.65
CA THR A 238 -25.62 -20.70 4.11
C THR A 238 -25.75 -19.71 2.95
N MET A 239 -25.03 -19.90 1.84
CA MET A 239 -25.15 -18.98 0.69
C MET A 239 -26.51 -19.09 -0.01
N LYS A 240 -27.06 -20.31 -0.18
CA LYS A 240 -28.42 -20.48 -0.72
C LYS A 240 -29.45 -19.82 0.18
N LYS A 241 -29.35 -20.03 1.50
CA LYS A 241 -30.20 -19.35 2.48
C LYS A 241 -30.03 -17.84 2.38
N GLY A 242 -28.80 -17.34 2.24
CA GLY A 242 -28.54 -15.93 2.05
C GLY A 242 -29.21 -15.38 0.79
N TRP A 243 -29.19 -16.10 -0.33
CA TRP A 243 -29.93 -15.71 -1.53
C TRP A 243 -31.46 -15.80 -1.37
N HIS A 244 -31.98 -16.77 -0.62
CA HIS A 244 -33.40 -16.80 -0.26
C HIS A 244 -33.79 -15.61 0.61
N ASP A 245 -32.94 -15.23 1.57
CA ASP A 245 -33.12 -14.03 2.38
C ASP A 245 -33.07 -12.78 1.49
N VAL A 246 -32.17 -12.75 0.50
CA VAL A 246 -32.11 -11.70 -0.52
C VAL A 246 -33.44 -11.54 -1.23
N ALA A 247 -34.00 -12.64 -1.73
CA ALA A 247 -35.28 -12.65 -2.39
C ALA A 247 -36.44 -12.22 -1.48
N ALA A 248 -36.38 -12.58 -0.19
CA ALA A 248 -37.42 -12.26 0.79
C ALA A 248 -37.41 -10.79 1.24
N ARG A 249 -36.24 -10.21 1.54
CA ARG A 249 -36.10 -8.84 2.09
C ARG A 249 -36.31 -7.75 1.05
N LYS A 250 -36.03 -8.02 -0.23
CA LYS A 250 -36.18 -7.11 -1.40
C LYS A 250 -35.32 -5.85 -1.39
N THR A 251 -34.80 -5.39 -0.25
CA THR A 251 -33.92 -4.20 -0.15
C THR A 251 -32.63 -4.55 0.58
N TRP A 252 -31.51 -4.13 -0.01
CA TRP A 252 -30.15 -4.40 0.45
C TRP A 252 -29.30 -3.16 0.25
N TYR A 253 -28.33 -2.95 1.14
CA TYR A 253 -27.50 -1.75 1.04
C TYR A 253 -26.59 -1.77 -0.18
N ALA A 254 -26.60 -0.67 -0.95
CA ALA A 254 -25.60 -0.40 -1.99
C ALA A 254 -24.46 0.44 -1.40
N LEU A 255 -23.24 -0.06 -1.49
CA LEU A 255 -22.06 0.61 -0.94
C LEU A 255 -21.09 0.94 -2.07
N TYR A 256 -20.82 2.23 -2.28
CA TYR A 256 -19.93 2.69 -3.35
C TYR A 256 -18.60 3.21 -2.78
N ASN A 257 -17.57 3.20 -3.60
CA ASN A 257 -16.26 3.77 -3.30
C ASN A 257 -15.64 3.16 -2.04
N GLY A 258 -15.76 1.84 -1.91
CA GLY A 258 -15.21 1.08 -0.78
C GLY A 258 -13.70 0.94 -0.85
N GLY A 259 -13.15 0.73 -2.04
CA GLY A 259 -11.72 0.56 -2.30
C GLY A 259 -11.16 1.60 -3.25
N TYR A 260 -9.84 1.70 -3.26
CA TYR A 260 -9.09 2.65 -4.07
C TYR A 260 -7.78 2.05 -4.56
N ALA A 261 -7.05 2.75 -5.42
CA ALA A 261 -5.75 2.30 -5.93
C ALA A 261 -4.80 3.49 -6.07
N ALA A 262 -4.09 3.84 -5.00
CA ALA A 262 -3.23 5.02 -4.99
C ALA A 262 -1.75 4.66 -4.92
N ASP A 263 -1.36 3.60 -4.18
CA ASP A 263 0.03 3.19 -4.16
C ASP A 263 0.50 2.80 -5.57
N PRO A 264 1.60 3.35 -6.08
CA PRO A 264 2.04 3.09 -7.45
C PRO A 264 2.64 1.70 -7.72
N GLY A 265 2.90 0.87 -6.69
CA GLY A 265 3.46 -0.47 -6.90
C GLY A 265 4.93 -0.50 -7.34
N ILE A 266 5.63 0.65 -7.32
CA ILE A 266 6.99 0.79 -7.85
C ILE A 266 8.04 0.36 -6.81
N VAL A 267 9.02 -0.41 -7.25
CA VAL A 267 10.25 -0.72 -6.50
C VAL A 267 11.43 0.00 -7.16
N HIS A 268 12.27 0.65 -6.35
CA HIS A 268 13.52 1.27 -6.77
C HIS A 268 14.65 0.69 -5.93
N LEU A 269 15.70 0.15 -6.58
CA LEU A 269 16.87 -0.42 -5.91
C LEU A 269 18.07 0.49 -6.12
N ARG A 270 18.83 0.73 -5.05
CA ARG A 270 20.06 1.55 -5.07
C ARG A 270 21.30 0.70 -5.31
N LYS A 271 22.44 1.34 -5.59
CA LYS A 271 23.73 0.62 -5.66
C LYS A 271 24.05 -0.06 -4.33
N GLY A 272 24.39 -1.36 -4.39
CA GLY A 272 24.56 -2.20 -3.21
C GLY A 272 23.25 -2.76 -2.64
N GLU A 273 22.11 -2.58 -3.32
CA GLU A 273 20.81 -3.10 -2.90
C GLU A 273 20.40 -4.32 -3.72
N SER A 274 19.78 -5.29 -3.05
CA SER A 274 19.14 -6.44 -3.67
C SER A 274 17.74 -6.66 -3.12
N PHE A 275 16.88 -7.27 -3.94
CA PHE A 275 15.54 -7.70 -3.59
C PHE A 275 15.34 -9.15 -3.99
N THR A 276 15.23 -10.04 -3.01
CA THR A 276 14.96 -11.47 -3.22
C THR A 276 13.52 -11.81 -2.82
N ARG A 277 12.78 -12.46 -3.72
CA ARG A 277 11.43 -12.96 -3.46
C ARG A 277 11.50 -14.47 -3.33
N TRP A 278 11.13 -14.99 -2.17
CA TRP A 278 11.10 -16.42 -1.86
C TRP A 278 9.69 -16.95 -2.00
N TYR A 279 9.49 -17.96 -2.84
CA TYR A 279 8.18 -18.58 -3.06
C TYR A 279 7.73 -19.45 -1.88
N ASP A 280 8.70 -20.05 -1.18
CA ASP A 280 8.45 -20.85 0.01
C ASP A 280 8.43 -19.96 1.27
N ARG A 281 7.27 -19.90 1.94
CA ARG A 281 7.12 -19.23 3.24
C ARG A 281 7.98 -19.86 4.36
N ASP A 282 8.42 -21.11 4.17
CA ASP A 282 9.23 -21.87 5.11
C ASP A 282 10.74 -21.71 4.85
N HIS A 283 11.14 -20.88 3.87
CA HIS A 283 12.54 -20.68 3.47
C HIS A 283 13.50 -20.35 4.62
N PHE A 284 13.00 -19.70 5.68
CA PHE A 284 13.81 -19.29 6.82
C PHE A 284 13.97 -20.37 7.93
N GLY A 285 13.67 -21.63 7.63
CA GLY A 285 13.87 -22.75 8.56
C GLY A 285 12.59 -23.40 9.07
N GLY A 286 11.49 -23.32 8.31
CA GLY A 286 10.25 -24.03 8.59
C GLY A 286 9.18 -23.24 9.36
N PHE A 287 8.14 -23.95 9.79
CA PHE A 287 6.92 -23.40 10.38
C PHE A 287 7.16 -22.45 11.57
N GLU A 288 8.12 -22.77 12.44
CA GLU A 288 8.46 -22.00 13.65
C GLU A 288 9.33 -20.75 13.35
N LYS A 289 9.67 -20.54 12.07
CA LYS A 289 10.50 -19.46 11.55
C LYS A 289 9.79 -18.81 10.38
N ARG A 290 8.51 -18.51 10.54
CA ARG A 290 7.71 -17.85 9.51
C ARG A 290 7.63 -16.36 9.79
N ARG A 291 7.81 -15.53 8.76
CA ARG A 291 7.67 -14.07 8.89
C ARG A 291 6.41 -13.59 8.20
N PHE A 292 5.49 -12.97 8.94
CA PHE A 292 4.19 -12.56 8.40
C PHE A 292 3.58 -11.39 9.19
N TRP A 293 2.59 -10.73 8.59
CA TRP A 293 1.85 -9.62 9.20
C TRP A 293 0.35 -9.94 9.21
N GLN A 294 -0.07 -10.80 10.15
CA GLN A 294 -1.48 -11.19 10.32
C GLN A 294 -1.65 -11.97 11.65
N ASN A 295 -2.85 -11.94 12.26
CA ASN A 295 -3.18 -12.68 13.49
C ASN A 295 -3.78 -14.08 13.20
N GLN A 296 -2.95 -14.99 12.70
CA GLN A 296 -3.23 -16.41 12.46
C GLN A 296 -1.94 -17.16 12.75
N LYS A 297 -2.03 -18.17 13.61
CA LYS A 297 -0.88 -18.99 13.96
C LYS A 297 -0.27 -19.64 12.71
N GLY A 298 1.04 -19.46 12.52
CA GLY A 298 1.77 -19.95 11.34
C GLY A 298 1.59 -19.11 10.08
N GLY A 299 0.95 -17.94 10.20
CA GLY A 299 0.72 -16.96 9.14
C GLY A 299 -0.49 -17.22 8.24
N PRO A 300 -0.76 -16.29 7.31
CA PRO A 300 -1.89 -16.38 6.39
C PRO A 300 -1.91 -17.70 5.63
N PHE A 301 -3.01 -18.45 5.78
CA PHE A 301 -3.20 -19.68 5.03
C PHE A 301 -4.68 -20.02 4.84
N ARG A 302 -5.02 -20.57 3.68
CA ARG A 302 -6.34 -21.15 3.41
C ARG A 302 -6.23 -22.37 2.50
N GLN A 303 -7.01 -23.39 2.82
CA GLN A 303 -7.31 -24.48 1.90
C GLN A 303 -8.61 -24.18 1.15
N TRP A 304 -8.87 -24.89 0.07
CA TRP A 304 -10.14 -24.80 -0.67
C TRP A 304 -10.31 -23.44 -1.35
N THR A 305 -9.38 -23.16 -2.25
CA THR A 305 -9.32 -21.92 -3.03
C THR A 305 -8.89 -22.23 -4.45
N PHE A 306 -9.13 -21.30 -5.37
CA PHE A 306 -8.59 -21.34 -6.74
C PHE A 306 -7.26 -20.61 -6.86
N PHE A 307 -6.84 -19.94 -5.77
CA PHE A 307 -5.58 -19.25 -5.72
C PHE A 307 -4.46 -20.18 -6.17
N ASN A 308 -3.62 -19.66 -7.06
CA ASN A 308 -2.45 -20.37 -7.52
C ASN A 308 -2.76 -21.76 -8.16
N ASN A 309 -3.90 -21.90 -8.87
CA ASN A 309 -4.32 -23.17 -9.46
C ASN A 309 -4.50 -23.13 -11.00
N GLY A 310 -3.95 -22.11 -11.67
CA GLY A 310 -4.15 -21.94 -13.12
C GLY A 310 -5.57 -21.52 -13.47
N GLU A 311 -6.18 -22.12 -14.50
CA GLU A 311 -7.56 -21.79 -14.89
C GLU A 311 -8.58 -22.35 -13.89
N PRO A 312 -9.44 -21.51 -13.29
CA PRO A 312 -10.40 -21.97 -12.30
C PRO A 312 -11.60 -22.64 -13.01
N PHE A 313 -11.93 -23.88 -12.64
CA PHE A 313 -13.06 -24.60 -13.24
C PHE A 313 -13.77 -25.52 -12.24
N HIS A 314 -15.05 -25.79 -12.51
CA HIS A 314 -15.83 -26.86 -11.87
C HIS A 314 -16.19 -27.95 -12.85
N LYS A 315 -15.90 -29.20 -12.49
CA LYS A 315 -16.25 -30.35 -13.33
C LYS A 315 -17.76 -30.58 -13.44
N ASP A 316 -18.47 -30.36 -12.33
CA ASP A 316 -19.92 -30.50 -12.21
C ASP A 316 -20.44 -29.56 -11.11
N GLY A 317 -21.75 -29.58 -10.86
CA GLY A 317 -22.39 -28.74 -9.83
C GLY A 317 -22.05 -29.08 -8.37
N LYS A 318 -21.16 -30.05 -8.13
CA LYS A 318 -20.68 -30.48 -6.81
C LYS A 318 -19.15 -30.47 -6.70
N SER A 319 -18.45 -30.04 -7.75
CA SER A 319 -16.98 -29.99 -7.81
C SER A 319 -16.44 -28.95 -6.83
N ASN A 320 -15.29 -29.23 -6.21
CA ASN A 320 -14.59 -28.31 -5.32
C ASN A 320 -13.18 -27.99 -5.85
N SER A 321 -12.70 -26.77 -5.64
CA SER A 321 -11.28 -26.46 -5.85
C SER A 321 -10.47 -26.90 -4.63
N ARG A 322 -9.31 -27.53 -4.84
CA ARG A 322 -8.49 -28.13 -3.78
C ARG A 322 -7.09 -27.53 -3.65
N SER A 323 -6.90 -26.29 -4.10
CA SER A 323 -5.63 -25.60 -3.88
C SER A 323 -5.50 -25.12 -2.43
N ALA A 324 -4.26 -24.84 -2.04
CA ALA A 324 -3.91 -24.21 -0.79
C ALA A 324 -3.24 -22.86 -1.09
N ALA A 325 -3.84 -21.78 -0.60
CA ALA A 325 -3.26 -20.45 -0.64
C ALA A 325 -2.37 -20.19 0.57
N SER A 326 -1.31 -19.45 0.31
CA SER A 326 -0.41 -18.90 1.31
C SER A 326 0.15 -17.57 0.81
N TYR A 327 0.82 -16.87 1.72
CA TYR A 327 1.75 -15.79 1.39
C TYR A 327 3.14 -16.34 1.03
N CYS A 328 3.99 -15.43 0.57
CA CYS A 328 5.41 -15.62 0.34
C CYS A 328 6.19 -14.42 0.94
N ASN A 329 7.52 -14.43 0.89
CA ASN A 329 8.32 -13.37 1.52
C ASN A 329 9.25 -12.66 0.53
N GLY A 330 9.50 -11.37 0.79
CA GLY A 330 10.50 -10.56 0.11
C GLY A 330 11.58 -10.11 1.07
N ILE A 331 12.83 -10.10 0.65
CA ILE A 331 13.97 -9.61 1.44
C ILE A 331 14.70 -8.55 0.64
N PHE A 332 14.73 -7.33 1.18
CA PHE A 332 15.60 -6.27 0.70
C PHE A 332 16.88 -6.27 1.53
N VAL A 333 18.03 -6.36 0.87
CA VAL A 333 19.35 -6.20 1.52
C VAL A 333 20.04 -5.01 0.88
N TYR A 334 20.32 -3.98 1.66
CA TYR A 334 21.02 -2.78 1.22
C TYR A 334 22.32 -2.60 2.00
N GLU A 335 23.44 -2.69 1.28
CA GLU A 335 24.79 -2.45 1.78
C GLU A 335 25.39 -1.26 1.02
N PRO A 336 25.10 0.00 1.42
CA PRO A 336 25.60 1.17 0.71
C PRO A 336 27.13 1.19 0.66
N PRO A 337 27.74 1.42 -0.53
CA PRO A 337 29.18 1.61 -0.62
C PRO A 337 29.56 2.98 -0.03
N LEU A 338 29.92 3.02 1.26
CA LEU A 338 30.15 4.27 1.98
C LEU A 338 31.31 5.12 1.46
N THR A 339 32.23 4.51 0.69
CA THR A 339 33.35 5.18 0.02
C THR A 339 32.98 5.71 -1.37
N SER A 340 31.77 5.43 -1.87
CA SER A 340 31.34 5.82 -3.20
C SER A 340 30.97 7.30 -3.29
N THR A 341 31.38 7.94 -4.38
CA THR A 341 30.97 9.31 -4.73
C THR A 341 29.50 9.41 -5.13
N ASP A 342 28.83 8.27 -5.37
CA ASP A 342 27.39 8.21 -5.65
C ASP A 342 26.53 8.10 -4.38
N LEU A 343 27.12 7.86 -3.20
CA LEU A 343 26.34 7.74 -1.96
C LEU A 343 25.45 8.97 -1.67
N PRO A 344 25.88 10.23 -1.84
CA PRO A 344 25.01 11.39 -1.64
C PRO A 344 23.70 11.32 -2.45
N LYS A 345 23.74 10.67 -3.61
CA LYS A 345 22.59 10.50 -4.53
C LYS A 345 21.64 9.39 -4.09
N GLN A 346 21.98 8.63 -3.07
CA GLN A 346 21.20 7.50 -2.54
C GLN A 346 20.58 7.82 -1.16
N LEU A 347 20.94 8.97 -0.58
CA LEU A 347 20.38 9.47 0.68
C LEU A 347 19.10 10.28 0.42
N CYS A 348 18.13 10.17 1.32
CA CYS A 348 16.92 11.00 1.23
C CYS A 348 17.08 12.38 1.87
N ASP A 349 18.06 12.53 2.78
CA ASP A 349 18.42 13.80 3.41
C ASP A 349 19.87 13.77 3.94
N GLN A 350 20.54 14.93 3.96
CA GLN A 350 21.86 15.10 4.55
C GLN A 350 22.15 16.58 4.87
N THR A 351 23.00 16.83 5.86
CA THR A 351 23.53 18.19 6.09
C THR A 351 24.67 18.53 5.13
N ALA A 352 24.91 19.83 4.92
CA ALA A 352 25.92 20.31 3.97
C ALA A 352 27.37 20.00 4.39
N ASN A 353 27.62 19.72 5.67
CA ASN A 353 28.93 19.39 6.25
C ASN A 353 29.21 17.87 6.33
N VAL A 354 28.49 17.03 5.59
CA VAL A 354 28.83 15.61 5.46
C VAL A 354 29.99 15.45 4.45
N SER A 355 30.98 14.65 4.81
CA SER A 355 32.07 14.23 3.92
C SER A 355 32.10 12.72 3.74
N PHE A 356 32.49 12.29 2.54
CA PHE A 356 32.62 10.90 2.13
C PHE A 356 34.09 10.64 1.79
N ASN A 357 34.74 9.74 2.52
CA ASN A 357 36.18 9.51 2.47
C ASN A 357 36.49 8.04 2.18
N THR A 358 37.65 7.78 1.59
CA THR A 358 38.18 6.42 1.44
C THR A 358 38.79 5.89 2.74
N GLU A 359 39.20 6.79 3.63
CA GLU A 359 39.73 6.46 4.96
C GLU A 359 38.59 6.36 5.99
N SER A 360 38.81 5.60 7.06
CA SER A 360 37.88 5.47 8.17
C SER A 360 37.94 6.73 9.08
N PRO A 361 36.80 7.30 9.51
CA PRO A 361 35.44 6.95 9.13
C PRO A 361 35.07 7.36 7.70
N HIS A 362 34.45 6.44 6.93
CA HIS A 362 34.06 6.67 5.54
C HIS A 362 33.00 7.78 5.38
N VAL A 363 32.08 7.91 6.32
CA VAL A 363 31.14 9.04 6.39
C VAL A 363 31.35 9.79 7.68
N ARG A 364 31.69 11.09 7.61
CA ARG A 364 31.99 11.91 8.79
C ARG A 364 31.68 13.40 8.56
N SER A 365 31.76 14.18 9.62
CA SER A 365 31.67 15.64 9.52
C SER A 365 32.92 16.24 8.86
N SER A 366 32.74 17.19 7.94
CA SER A 366 33.82 17.92 7.27
C SER A 366 34.38 19.07 8.11
N ASP A 367 33.65 19.52 9.13
CA ASP A 367 33.93 20.72 9.91
C ASP A 367 33.85 20.50 11.43
N ASP A 368 33.87 19.23 11.85
CA ASP A 368 33.69 18.75 13.22
C ASP A 368 32.35 19.12 13.88
N GLN A 369 31.46 19.85 13.20
CA GLN A 369 30.10 20.12 13.68
C GLN A 369 29.21 18.90 13.50
N THR A 370 28.03 18.92 14.13
CA THR A 370 27.01 17.89 13.92
C THR A 370 26.67 17.76 12.45
N ALA A 371 26.82 16.56 11.91
CA ALA A 371 26.42 16.18 10.57
C ALA A 371 25.33 15.11 10.64
N LEU A 372 24.42 15.10 9.66
CA LEU A 372 23.31 14.16 9.55
C LEU A 372 23.32 13.48 8.18
N VAL A 373 23.06 12.18 8.15
CA VAL A 373 22.71 11.44 6.93
C VAL A 373 21.47 10.60 7.18
N THR A 374 20.55 10.59 6.22
CA THR A 374 19.30 9.82 6.31
C THR A 374 19.17 8.87 5.14
N PHE A 375 19.00 7.59 5.47
CA PHE A 375 18.68 6.52 4.53
C PHE A 375 17.20 6.20 4.61
N ASP A 376 16.59 5.82 3.50
CA ASP A 376 15.20 5.38 3.46
C ASP A 376 15.05 3.98 2.86
N HIS A 377 13.88 3.40 3.04
CA HIS A 377 13.40 2.27 2.27
C HIS A 377 11.92 2.48 2.02
N ARG A 378 11.48 2.12 0.81
CA ARG A 378 10.07 2.12 0.46
C ARG A 378 9.80 1.01 -0.56
N SER A 379 8.76 0.23 -0.32
CA SER A 379 8.27 -0.78 -1.27
C SER A 379 6.74 -0.92 -1.15
N PRO A 380 6.04 -1.55 -2.11
CA PRO A 380 4.62 -1.86 -1.96
C PRO A 380 4.36 -3.09 -1.08
N TYR A 381 5.41 -3.62 -0.42
CA TYR A 381 5.35 -4.83 0.40
C TYR A 381 5.34 -4.48 1.88
N VAL A 382 4.37 -5.04 2.62
CA VAL A 382 4.27 -4.81 4.06
C VAL A 382 5.45 -5.45 4.78
N ILE A 383 6.10 -4.69 5.65
CA ILE A 383 7.18 -5.19 6.50
C ILE A 383 6.60 -6.14 7.53
N CYS A 384 7.18 -7.34 7.63
CA CYS A 384 6.72 -8.40 8.53
C CYS A 384 7.89 -8.99 9.33
N GLY A 385 7.62 -9.70 10.41
CA GLY A 385 8.66 -10.31 11.26
C GLY A 385 8.30 -11.73 11.72
N ASP A 386 9.30 -12.42 12.26
CA ASP A 386 9.18 -13.69 12.97
C ASP A 386 8.51 -13.43 14.34
N PRO A 387 7.27 -13.89 14.60
CA PRO A 387 6.60 -13.62 15.85
C PRO A 387 7.31 -14.27 17.04
N VAL A 388 7.61 -13.49 18.08
CA VAL A 388 8.22 -14.02 19.30
C VAL A 388 7.22 -14.93 20.01
N ASP A 389 7.66 -16.15 20.36
CA ASP A 389 6.86 -17.17 21.03
C ASP A 389 5.55 -17.52 20.29
N ASN A 390 5.52 -17.40 18.95
CA ASN A 390 4.31 -17.60 18.13
C ASN A 390 3.13 -16.70 18.53
N GLN A 391 3.37 -15.54 19.13
CA GLN A 391 2.33 -14.57 19.47
C GLN A 391 1.82 -13.83 18.22
N ASN A 392 0.75 -13.04 18.35
CA ASN A 392 0.24 -12.20 17.25
C ASN A 392 1.29 -11.12 16.89
N PRO A 393 1.93 -11.18 15.70
CA PRO A 393 2.97 -10.20 15.34
C PRO A 393 2.41 -8.78 15.17
N MET A 394 1.09 -8.61 15.07
CA MET A 394 0.46 -7.30 14.92
C MET A 394 0.46 -6.48 16.22
N SER A 395 0.41 -7.16 17.37
CA SER A 395 0.28 -6.52 18.69
C SER A 395 1.37 -6.92 19.68
N ALA A 396 1.94 -8.12 19.56
CA ALA A 396 3.05 -8.62 20.37
C ALA A 396 4.39 -8.47 19.63
N ASP A 397 5.51 -8.75 20.27
CA ASP A 397 6.85 -8.60 19.69
C ASP A 397 7.11 -9.53 18.49
N ALA A 398 7.94 -9.05 17.56
CA ALA A 398 8.44 -9.82 16.43
C ALA A 398 9.89 -9.41 16.11
N THR A 399 10.64 -10.29 15.44
CA THR A 399 12.05 -10.09 15.06
C THR A 399 12.27 -10.24 13.55
N ASP A 400 13.47 -9.94 13.06
CA ASP A 400 13.90 -10.17 11.66
C ASP A 400 13.12 -9.44 10.55
N GLY A 401 12.27 -8.47 10.89
CA GLY A 401 11.58 -7.60 9.94
C GLY A 401 12.41 -6.40 9.46
N LEU A 402 13.24 -5.83 10.34
CA LEU A 402 14.30 -4.90 9.96
C LEU A 402 15.53 -5.10 10.84
N ILE A 403 16.60 -5.59 10.24
CA ILE A 403 17.91 -5.73 10.90
C ILE A 403 18.83 -4.63 10.37
N LEU A 404 19.34 -3.82 11.29
CA LEU A 404 20.34 -2.78 11.05
C LEU A 404 21.68 -3.26 11.59
N GLU A 405 22.66 -3.40 10.71
CA GLU A 405 24.03 -3.82 11.03
C GLU A 405 25.02 -2.75 10.57
N GLY A 406 26.15 -2.64 11.25
CA GLY A 406 27.15 -1.65 10.85
C GLY A 406 28.35 -1.54 11.77
N ARG A 407 29.21 -0.58 11.43
CA ARG A 407 30.39 -0.20 12.20
C ARG A 407 30.45 1.33 12.28
N CYS A 408 30.57 1.85 13.50
CA CYS A 408 30.71 3.27 13.77
C CYS A 408 32.02 3.57 14.53
N LEU A 409 32.59 4.74 14.30
CA LEU A 409 33.69 5.30 15.10
C LEU A 409 33.14 6.43 15.96
N GLY A 410 33.59 6.52 17.22
CA GLY A 410 33.16 7.56 18.15
C GLY A 410 31.68 7.53 18.50
N ASP A 411 31.12 8.71 18.79
CA ASP A 411 29.75 8.90 19.22
C ASP A 411 28.84 9.08 18.00
N VAL A 412 28.11 8.02 17.65
CA VAL A 412 27.08 8.02 16.61
C VAL A 412 25.73 7.75 17.23
N VAL A 413 24.78 8.63 16.96
CA VAL A 413 23.36 8.47 17.34
C VAL A 413 22.57 8.05 16.10
N ALA A 414 21.61 7.15 16.28
CA ALA A 414 20.67 6.78 15.22
C ALA A 414 19.23 6.96 15.69
N GLU A 415 18.35 7.26 14.74
CA GLU A 415 16.90 7.37 14.96
C GLU A 415 16.15 6.77 13.76
N VAL A 416 14.96 6.22 13.99
CA VAL A 416 14.10 5.64 12.96
C VAL A 416 12.75 6.37 12.88
N SER A 417 12.25 6.56 11.67
CA SER A 417 10.93 7.11 11.37
C SER A 417 10.14 6.16 10.48
N VAL A 418 8.82 6.08 10.71
CA VAL A 418 7.86 5.28 9.91
C VAL A 418 6.79 6.12 9.22
N ASN A 419 6.90 7.44 9.36
CA ASN A 419 5.98 8.44 8.83
C ASN A 419 6.76 9.55 8.10
N GLN A 420 7.80 9.15 7.37
CA GLN A 420 8.58 10.03 6.48
C GLN A 420 9.16 11.25 7.20
N GLY A 421 9.66 11.05 8.43
CA GLY A 421 10.37 12.06 9.20
C GLY A 421 9.47 12.98 10.03
N GLN A 422 8.14 12.78 10.03
CA GLN A 422 7.20 13.53 10.87
C GLN A 422 7.43 13.28 12.37
N SER A 423 7.92 12.10 12.74
CA SER A 423 8.44 11.79 14.07
C SER A 423 9.60 10.80 14.00
N TRP A 424 10.42 10.80 15.05
CA TRP A 424 11.66 10.02 15.13
C TRP A 424 11.72 9.28 16.48
N MET A 425 12.16 8.02 16.43
CA MET A 425 12.37 7.18 17.60
C MET A 425 13.85 6.85 17.74
N PRO A 426 14.46 6.98 18.94
CA PRO A 426 15.87 6.68 19.12
C PRO A 426 16.17 5.21 18.88
N VAL A 427 17.31 4.94 18.25
CA VAL A 427 17.82 3.59 17.95
C VAL A 427 19.07 3.32 18.79
N SER A 428 19.05 2.23 19.54
CA SER A 428 20.21 1.77 20.29
C SER A 428 21.20 1.05 19.36
N LEU A 429 22.38 1.64 19.12
CA LEU A 429 23.48 1.04 18.36
C LEU A 429 24.41 0.21 19.26
N ILE A 430 23.85 -0.68 20.07
CA ILE A 430 24.59 -1.57 20.97
C ILE A 430 24.57 -2.99 20.39
N SER A 431 25.72 -3.67 20.36
CA SER A 431 25.77 -5.09 20.01
C SER A 431 25.15 -5.93 21.14
N ALA A 432 24.01 -6.57 20.89
CA ALA A 432 23.35 -7.46 21.86
C ALA A 432 24.13 -8.78 22.08
N SER A 433 25.11 -9.09 21.21
CA SER A 433 25.74 -10.42 21.16
C SER A 433 27.25 -10.42 20.89
N SER A 434 27.94 -9.27 20.88
CA SER A 434 29.40 -9.30 20.93
C SER A 434 29.83 -9.58 22.37
N PRO A 435 30.33 -10.80 22.70
CA PRO A 435 31.04 -10.96 23.95
C PRO A 435 32.15 -9.90 23.98
N ALA A 436 32.33 -9.26 25.14
CA ALA A 436 33.28 -8.17 25.38
C ALA A 436 34.76 -8.60 25.26
N THR A 437 35.07 -9.59 24.42
CA THR A 437 36.31 -10.36 24.45
C THR A 437 37.18 -10.21 23.21
N ASP A 438 36.73 -9.56 22.12
CA ASP A 438 37.65 -9.23 21.03
C ASP A 438 38.36 -7.89 21.32
N LYS A 439 39.25 -7.92 22.33
CA LYS A 439 40.20 -6.85 22.61
C LYS A 439 41.40 -6.85 21.64
N THR A 440 41.35 -7.65 20.58
CA THR A 440 42.49 -7.90 19.69
C THR A 440 42.43 -7.18 18.34
N LEU A 441 41.43 -6.32 18.11
CA LEU A 441 41.45 -5.40 16.98
C LEU A 441 41.91 -4.01 17.43
N ASP A 442 43.14 -3.64 17.05
CA ASP A 442 43.72 -2.29 17.10
C ASP A 442 42.94 -1.24 16.26
N SER A 443 41.68 -1.50 15.92
CA SER A 443 40.86 -0.63 15.08
C SER A 443 39.75 0.03 15.91
N PRO A 444 39.70 1.37 16.04
CA PRO A 444 38.91 2.12 17.03
C PRO A 444 37.38 2.15 16.79
N GLY A 445 36.81 1.25 15.98
CA GLY A 445 35.38 1.23 15.62
C GLY A 445 34.57 0.18 16.39
N ARG A 446 33.33 0.52 16.76
CA ARG A 446 32.33 -0.37 17.38
C ARG A 446 31.39 -0.94 16.30
N SER A 447 31.30 -2.26 16.21
CA SER A 447 30.26 -2.92 15.41
C SER A 447 28.94 -3.00 16.18
N PHE A 448 27.82 -2.94 15.46
CA PHE A 448 26.47 -3.09 16.02
C PHE A 448 25.58 -3.96 15.14
N ARG A 449 24.59 -4.58 15.78
CA ARG A 449 23.46 -5.25 15.15
C ARG A 449 22.21 -4.97 15.99
N THR A 450 21.25 -4.27 15.40
CA THR A 450 20.01 -3.85 16.07
C THR A 450 18.82 -4.36 15.28
N ASP A 451 17.89 -5.02 15.97
CA ASP A 451 16.61 -5.41 15.42
C ASP A 451 15.58 -4.30 15.66
N LEU A 452 15.06 -3.72 14.58
CA LEU A 452 14.09 -2.63 14.57
C LEU A 452 12.69 -3.10 14.15
N THR A 453 12.43 -4.40 14.11
CA THR A 453 11.18 -4.99 13.61
C THR A 453 9.95 -4.37 14.26
N ASN A 454 9.95 -4.23 15.58
CA ASN A 454 8.82 -3.66 16.32
C ASN A 454 8.55 -2.19 15.99
N ALA A 455 9.56 -1.44 15.54
CA ALA A 455 9.36 -0.06 15.11
C ALA A 455 8.66 0.01 13.74
N VAL A 456 8.89 -0.97 12.85
CA VAL A 456 8.56 -0.85 11.41
C VAL A 456 7.54 -1.85 10.87
N LYS A 457 7.23 -2.93 11.59
CA LYS A 457 6.28 -3.95 11.11
C LYS A 457 4.88 -3.37 10.85
N GLY A 458 4.21 -3.88 9.82
CA GLY A 458 2.93 -3.35 9.36
C GLY A 458 3.03 -2.01 8.62
N ARG A 459 4.24 -1.61 8.21
CA ARG A 459 4.52 -0.41 7.38
C ARG A 459 5.11 -0.83 6.04
N TYR A 460 5.28 0.14 5.14
CA TYR A 460 5.76 -0.06 3.76
C TYR A 460 7.11 0.61 3.50
N GLY A 461 7.73 1.13 4.56
CA GLY A 461 8.95 1.88 4.48
C GLY A 461 9.41 2.41 5.83
N TRP A 462 10.63 2.90 5.85
CA TRP A 462 11.28 3.49 7.01
C TRP A 462 12.28 4.55 6.56
N GLN A 463 12.64 5.45 7.47
CA GLN A 463 13.82 6.30 7.37
C GLN A 463 14.69 6.08 8.59
N ILE A 464 16.01 5.97 8.40
CA ILE A 464 16.99 5.89 9.49
C ILE A 464 17.97 7.04 9.32
N ARG A 465 18.05 7.88 10.35
CA ARG A 465 18.94 9.03 10.42
C ARG A 465 20.10 8.71 11.35
N PHE A 466 21.31 8.99 10.90
CA PHE A 466 22.52 8.95 11.72
C PHE A 466 23.02 10.37 11.96
N GLN A 467 23.47 10.61 13.19
CA GLN A 467 24.06 11.86 13.65
C GLN A 467 25.43 11.60 14.26
N PHE A 468 26.42 12.40 13.86
CA PHE A 468 27.80 12.32 14.36
C PHE A 468 28.49 13.68 14.30
N SER A 469 29.57 13.85 15.06
CA SER A 469 30.39 15.07 15.11
C SER A 469 31.87 14.75 15.40
N GLY A 470 32.74 15.74 15.22
CA GLY A 470 34.19 15.57 15.35
C GLY A 470 34.73 14.42 14.48
N ASN A 471 35.54 13.56 15.11
CA ASN A 471 36.12 12.37 14.46
C ASN A 471 35.18 11.14 14.45
N SER A 472 33.91 11.31 14.81
CA SER A 472 32.92 10.21 14.80
C SER A 472 32.35 10.02 13.40
N GLY A 473 31.89 8.82 13.08
CA GLY A 473 31.33 8.53 11.77
C GLY A 473 31.00 7.07 11.51
N LEU A 474 30.71 6.75 10.26
CA LEU A 474 30.27 5.43 9.80
C LEU A 474 31.31 4.81 8.88
N ASP A 475 31.60 3.52 9.09
CA ASP A 475 32.48 2.71 8.24
C ASP A 475 31.74 1.63 7.46
N HIS A 476 30.64 1.13 8.01
CA HIS A 476 29.87 0.08 7.38
C HIS A 476 28.41 0.19 7.80
N LEU A 477 27.51 -0.06 6.86
CA LEU A 477 26.08 -0.17 7.09
C LEU A 477 25.49 -1.29 6.25
N LYS A 478 24.53 -2.01 6.83
CA LYS A 478 23.70 -3.00 6.17
C LYS A 478 22.29 -2.91 6.73
N PHE A 479 21.31 -2.87 5.84
CA PHE A 479 19.89 -2.91 6.17
C PHE A 479 19.30 -4.16 5.55
N THR A 480 18.66 -5.00 6.36
CA THR A 480 17.89 -6.16 5.89
C THR A 480 16.43 -5.97 6.25
N THR A 481 15.56 -5.75 5.26
CA THR A 481 14.12 -5.58 5.45
C THR A 481 13.37 -6.80 4.94
N THR A 482 12.61 -7.46 5.80
CA THR A 482 11.76 -8.61 5.44
C THR A 482 10.32 -8.16 5.26
N THR A 483 9.69 -8.63 4.18
CA THR A 483 8.35 -8.24 3.78
C THR A 483 7.49 -9.46 3.46
N GLN A 484 6.17 -9.29 3.60
CA GLN A 484 5.18 -10.25 3.16
C GLN A 484 4.70 -9.89 1.76
N CYS A 485 4.48 -10.91 0.94
CA CYS A 485 4.18 -10.75 -0.47
C CYS A 485 3.06 -11.69 -0.94
N ASN A 486 2.30 -11.26 -1.95
CA ASN A 486 1.31 -12.07 -2.63
C ASN A 486 1.97 -12.95 -3.70
N GLN A 487 1.92 -14.27 -3.51
CA GLN A 487 2.55 -15.25 -4.40
C GLN A 487 1.98 -15.22 -5.84
N ALA A 488 0.76 -14.73 -6.04
CA ALA A 488 0.13 -14.68 -7.36
C ALA A 488 0.65 -13.54 -8.24
N MET A 489 1.39 -12.57 -7.66
CA MET A 489 1.95 -11.45 -8.42
C MET A 489 3.35 -11.71 -8.97
N TYR A 490 3.96 -12.84 -8.62
CA TYR A 490 5.38 -13.09 -8.89
C TYR A 490 5.62 -13.90 -10.17
N PRO A 491 6.74 -13.61 -10.86
CA PRO A 491 7.05 -14.20 -12.16
C PRO A 491 7.47 -15.65 -12.01
N ARG A 492 6.63 -16.56 -12.49
CA ARG A 492 6.92 -18.00 -12.45
C ARG A 492 7.58 -18.49 -13.71
N LEU A 493 8.39 -19.52 -13.56
CA LEU A 493 9.01 -20.20 -14.67
C LEU A 493 8.04 -21.20 -15.32
N THR A 494 8.10 -21.32 -16.64
CA THR A 494 7.46 -22.41 -17.39
C THR A 494 8.40 -23.60 -17.53
N GLU A 495 7.85 -24.77 -17.85
CA GLU A 495 8.65 -25.92 -18.28
C GLU A 495 9.18 -25.73 -19.71
N SER A 496 10.27 -26.43 -20.04
CA SER A 496 10.86 -26.46 -21.40
C SER A 496 11.33 -25.10 -21.95
N GLY A 497 11.85 -24.25 -21.06
CA GLY A 497 12.26 -22.89 -21.37
C GLY A 497 11.21 -21.87 -20.94
N CYS A 498 11.66 -20.75 -20.39
CA CYS A 498 10.80 -19.66 -19.96
C CYS A 498 11.34 -18.34 -20.50
N ASP A 499 10.58 -17.67 -21.36
CA ASP A 499 10.95 -16.35 -21.86
C ASP A 499 10.69 -15.31 -20.77
N VAL A 500 11.65 -14.40 -20.61
CA VAL A 500 11.62 -13.34 -19.61
C VAL A 500 11.82 -12.01 -20.30
N THR A 501 10.98 -11.04 -19.95
CA THR A 501 11.13 -9.62 -20.26
C THR A 501 11.32 -8.87 -18.96
N VAL A 502 12.42 -8.13 -18.84
CA VAL A 502 12.68 -7.23 -17.72
C VAL A 502 12.58 -5.81 -18.22
N ARG A 503 11.84 -4.96 -17.49
CA ARG A 503 11.76 -3.53 -17.79
C ARG A 503 12.21 -2.71 -16.60
N SER A 504 12.75 -1.53 -16.91
CA SER A 504 13.06 -0.51 -15.92
C SER A 504 12.63 0.84 -16.47
N GLN A 505 12.11 1.69 -15.58
CA GLN A 505 11.82 3.09 -15.88
C GLN A 505 12.55 3.95 -14.84
N PRO A 506 13.12 5.10 -15.24
CA PRO A 506 13.90 5.95 -14.34
C PRO A 506 13.00 6.74 -13.39
N ARG A 507 12.28 6.04 -12.50
CA ARG A 507 11.35 6.62 -11.55
C ARG A 507 11.39 5.93 -10.18
N ALA A 508 11.14 6.72 -9.14
CA ALA A 508 10.97 6.28 -7.76
C ALA A 508 9.76 6.99 -7.14
N VAL A 509 9.45 6.65 -5.88
CA VAL A 509 8.25 7.13 -5.22
C VAL A 509 8.59 7.97 -4.01
N VAL A 510 7.90 9.10 -3.88
CA VAL A 510 7.87 9.93 -2.68
C VAL A 510 6.53 9.73 -1.98
N PRO A 511 6.46 8.91 -0.92
CA PRO A 511 5.24 8.79 -0.14
C PRO A 511 5.03 10.04 0.73
N VAL A 512 3.78 10.48 0.84
CA VAL A 512 3.33 11.42 1.86
C VAL A 512 2.15 10.77 2.57
N ILE A 513 2.41 10.24 3.76
CA ILE A 513 1.42 9.57 4.60
C ILE A 513 1.22 10.41 5.85
N PRO A 514 0.24 11.34 5.87
CA PRO A 514 0.00 12.20 7.03
C PRO A 514 -0.25 11.40 8.32
N ASP A 515 0.51 11.71 9.38
CA ASP A 515 0.18 11.27 10.72
C ASP A 515 -0.81 12.27 11.34
N PHE A 516 -2.09 12.02 11.09
CA PHE A 516 -3.16 12.85 11.64
C PHE A 516 -3.32 12.72 13.17
N GLY A 517 -2.49 11.94 13.87
CA GLY A 517 -2.45 11.92 15.33
C GLY A 517 -1.64 13.07 15.93
N ARG A 518 -0.83 13.75 15.11
CA ARG A 518 0.05 14.85 15.53
C ARG A 518 -0.77 16.13 15.83
N PRO A 519 -0.32 16.99 16.74
CA PRO A 519 -0.91 18.32 16.97
C PRO A 519 -0.90 19.19 15.72
N GLU A 520 -1.82 20.15 15.66
CA GLU A 520 -1.98 21.07 14.52
C GLU A 520 -0.69 21.84 14.17
N SER A 521 0.11 22.17 15.18
CA SER A 521 1.38 22.88 15.01
C SER A 521 2.44 22.10 14.22
N GLU A 522 2.22 20.81 13.99
CA GLU A 522 3.13 19.93 13.26
C GLU A 522 2.56 19.47 11.91
N THR A 523 1.38 19.95 11.49
CA THR A 523 0.79 19.52 10.21
C THR A 523 1.56 20.05 9.00
N SER A 524 2.41 21.08 9.17
CA SER A 524 3.25 21.65 8.11
C SER A 524 4.27 20.67 7.50
N HIS A 525 4.41 19.46 8.06
CA HIS A 525 5.18 18.38 7.45
C HIS A 525 4.50 17.77 6.21
N TYR A 526 3.18 17.96 6.06
CA TYR A 526 2.40 17.39 4.96
C TYR A 526 1.30 18.33 4.43
N GLU A 527 0.88 19.32 5.21
CA GLU A 527 -0.14 20.31 4.89
C GLU A 527 0.53 21.66 4.52
N VAL A 528 -0.18 22.49 3.75
CA VAL A 528 0.11 23.92 3.59
C VAL A 528 -0.98 24.73 4.33
N PRO A 529 -0.83 24.99 5.65
CA PRO A 529 -1.93 25.49 6.49
C PRO A 529 -2.49 26.84 6.06
N GLU A 530 -1.66 27.69 5.45
CA GLU A 530 -2.05 29.00 4.92
C GLU A 530 -3.00 28.93 3.71
N LEU A 531 -3.04 27.79 3.02
CA LEU A 531 -3.96 27.53 1.90
C LEU A 531 -5.20 26.73 2.32
N ARG A 532 -5.35 26.40 3.60
CA ARG A 532 -6.55 25.73 4.11
C ARG A 532 -7.72 26.71 4.15
N SER A 533 -8.92 26.24 3.84
CA SER A 533 -10.14 27.04 3.99
C SER A 533 -10.36 27.49 5.43
N SER A 534 -10.77 28.74 5.62
CA SER A 534 -11.01 29.33 6.95
C SER A 534 -12.18 28.68 7.72
N ASN A 535 -13.08 27.98 7.02
CA ASN A 535 -14.16 27.18 7.60
C ASN A 535 -13.79 25.70 7.80
N LEU A 536 -12.51 25.30 7.71
CA LEU A 536 -12.05 23.94 7.95
C LEU A 536 -11.18 23.88 9.21
N ARG A 537 -11.55 23.01 10.15
CA ARG A 537 -10.81 22.82 11.41
C ARG A 537 -10.07 21.49 11.40
N TYR A 538 -8.79 21.52 11.75
CA TYR A 538 -8.02 20.31 12.06
C TYR A 538 -8.48 19.71 13.40
N GLN A 539 -8.67 18.40 13.42
CA GLN A 539 -9.02 17.59 14.58
C GLN A 539 -8.08 16.39 14.60
N PRO A 540 -7.06 16.36 15.47
CA PRO A 540 -6.15 15.22 15.53
C PRO A 540 -6.93 13.93 15.70
N ARG A 541 -6.70 12.97 14.81
CA ARG A 541 -7.29 11.64 14.89
C ARG A 541 -6.78 10.91 16.12
N SER A 542 -7.65 10.08 16.67
CA SER A 542 -7.30 9.16 17.75
C SER A 542 -8.24 7.96 17.71
N ARG A 543 -8.06 6.99 18.61
CA ARG A 543 -9.02 5.90 18.81
C ARG A 543 -10.47 6.35 19.01
N HIS A 544 -10.71 7.58 19.46
CA HIS A 544 -12.03 8.15 19.76
C HIS A 544 -12.46 9.28 18.82
N GLN A 545 -11.56 9.73 17.94
CA GLN A 545 -11.78 10.86 17.03
C GLN A 545 -11.48 10.41 15.61
N ARG A 546 -12.54 10.25 14.80
CA ARG A 546 -12.45 9.67 13.46
C ARG A 546 -11.90 10.62 12.42
N TYR A 547 -12.29 11.90 12.46
CA TYR A 547 -11.99 12.88 11.41
C TYR A 547 -10.66 13.57 11.69
N ALA A 548 -9.86 13.75 10.63
CA ALA A 548 -8.67 14.60 10.62
C ALA A 548 -9.04 16.07 10.40
N PHE A 549 -10.05 16.35 9.56
CA PHE A 549 -10.57 17.69 9.32
C PHE A 549 -12.09 17.69 9.27
N LEU A 550 -12.69 18.74 9.83
CA LEU A 550 -14.14 18.92 9.86
C LEU A 550 -14.50 20.37 9.51
N ALA A 551 -15.41 20.56 8.55
CA ALA A 551 -15.93 21.88 8.22
C ALA A 551 -16.73 22.46 9.40
N THR A 552 -16.65 23.77 9.61
CA THR A 552 -17.39 24.46 10.68
C THR A 552 -18.76 24.96 10.23
N ASP A 553 -19.02 24.95 8.92
CA ASP A 553 -20.31 25.25 8.32
C ASP A 553 -20.59 24.32 7.14
N ASN A 554 -21.71 24.54 6.45
CA ASN A 554 -22.15 23.70 5.31
C ASN A 554 -21.65 24.23 3.95
N LYS A 555 -20.66 25.12 3.93
CA LYS A 555 -20.08 25.64 2.68
C LYS A 555 -18.98 24.70 2.18
N PRO A 556 -18.60 24.78 0.89
CA PRO A 556 -17.39 24.12 0.41
C PRO A 556 -16.17 24.48 1.28
N ALA A 557 -15.34 23.49 1.56
CA ALA A 557 -14.11 23.63 2.30
C ALA A 557 -12.99 22.83 1.60
N HIS A 558 -11.74 23.17 1.86
CA HIS A 558 -10.60 22.43 1.35
C HIS A 558 -9.40 22.45 2.29
N VAL A 559 -8.57 21.41 2.16
CA VAL A 559 -7.23 21.29 2.73
C VAL A 559 -6.23 21.09 1.58
N VAL A 560 -5.02 21.60 1.74
CA VAL A 560 -3.94 21.49 0.76
C VAL A 560 -2.78 20.73 1.37
N PHE A 561 -2.36 19.67 0.70
CA PHE A 561 -1.17 18.89 1.01
C PHE A 561 -0.04 19.26 0.05
N HIS A 562 1.20 18.95 0.40
CA HIS A 562 2.34 19.07 -0.51
C HIS A 562 3.06 17.74 -0.67
N VAL A 563 3.55 17.50 -1.88
CA VAL A 563 4.44 16.40 -2.22
C VAL A 563 5.74 17.03 -2.69
N ASP A 564 6.78 16.92 -1.87
CA ASP A 564 8.10 17.45 -2.15
C ASP A 564 9.04 16.33 -2.60
N SER A 565 9.90 16.63 -3.57
CA SER A 565 10.86 15.68 -4.11
C SER A 565 12.20 16.35 -4.34
N VAL A 566 13.26 15.60 -4.06
CA VAL A 566 14.65 15.99 -4.33
C VAL A 566 14.95 16.06 -5.83
N THR A 567 14.18 15.35 -6.66
CA THR A 567 14.27 15.34 -8.12
C THR A 567 12.92 15.71 -8.74
N ARG A 568 12.87 15.94 -10.05
CA ARG A 568 11.64 16.32 -10.76
C ARG A 568 10.52 15.32 -10.51
N LEU A 569 9.34 15.83 -10.19
CA LEU A 569 8.08 15.09 -10.16
C LEU A 569 7.54 14.91 -11.58
N THR A 570 7.05 13.71 -11.87
CA THR A 570 6.48 13.31 -13.17
C THR A 570 5.00 12.97 -13.07
N GLU A 571 4.54 12.59 -11.89
CA GLU A 571 3.15 12.23 -11.62
C GLU A 571 2.87 12.46 -10.14
N VAL A 572 1.62 12.79 -9.81
CA VAL A 572 1.10 12.68 -8.45
C VAL A 572 -0.09 11.73 -8.40
N ARG A 573 -0.21 11.01 -7.29
CA ARG A 573 -1.35 10.16 -6.95
C ARG A 573 -1.85 10.55 -5.58
N ALA A 574 -3.16 10.46 -5.39
CA ALA A 574 -3.73 10.62 -4.07
C ALA A 574 -4.97 9.75 -3.89
N ALA A 575 -5.19 9.33 -2.65
CA ALA A 575 -6.46 8.82 -2.16
C ALA A 575 -6.84 9.54 -0.88
N VAL A 576 -8.12 9.87 -0.75
CA VAL A 576 -8.69 10.49 0.45
C VAL A 576 -9.96 9.77 0.85
N ARG A 577 -10.11 9.51 2.15
CA ARG A 577 -11.32 8.94 2.73
C ARG A 577 -12.18 10.06 3.26
N TYR A 578 -13.41 10.19 2.76
CA TYR A 578 -14.32 11.26 3.11
C TYR A 578 -15.60 10.72 3.75
N GLN A 579 -16.28 11.56 4.54
CA GLN A 579 -17.59 11.23 5.09
C GLN A 579 -18.69 11.56 4.09
N VAL A 580 -19.70 10.69 3.98
CA VAL A 580 -20.88 10.91 3.15
C VAL A 580 -22.14 10.77 4.01
N PRO A 581 -23.13 11.69 3.91
CA PRO A 581 -24.42 11.46 4.53
C PRO A 581 -25.13 10.27 3.87
N VAL A 582 -25.94 9.54 4.65
CA VAL A 582 -26.79 8.46 4.14
C VAL A 582 -28.26 8.84 4.39
N PRO A 583 -29.08 9.01 3.34
CA PRO A 583 -28.69 9.06 1.92
C PRO A 583 -27.82 10.29 1.60
N PRO A 584 -27.07 10.28 0.47
CA PRO A 584 -26.28 11.42 0.03
C PRO A 584 -27.15 12.64 -0.20
N THR A 585 -26.63 13.83 0.11
CA THR A 585 -27.36 15.07 -0.20
C THR A 585 -27.09 15.47 -1.64
N LYS A 586 -28.14 15.87 -2.36
CA LYS A 586 -28.02 16.31 -3.75
C LYS A 586 -27.01 17.45 -3.84
N GLY A 587 -25.99 17.29 -4.69
CA GLY A 587 -24.91 18.26 -4.85
C GLY A 587 -23.72 18.06 -3.92
N CYS A 588 -23.64 16.92 -3.20
CA CYS A 588 -22.37 16.44 -2.64
C CYS A 588 -21.28 16.47 -3.72
N ARG A 589 -20.12 17.01 -3.38
CA ARG A 589 -18.98 17.08 -4.29
C ARG A 589 -17.69 16.91 -3.51
N TYR A 590 -16.89 15.94 -3.92
CA TYR A 590 -15.57 15.66 -3.40
C TYR A 590 -14.65 15.52 -4.59
N GLN A 591 -13.55 16.27 -4.61
CA GLN A 591 -12.61 16.27 -5.73
C GLN A 591 -11.17 16.47 -5.26
N LEU A 592 -10.24 15.96 -6.06
CA LEU A 592 -8.81 16.19 -5.93
C LEU A 592 -8.34 17.09 -7.07
N GLU A 593 -7.54 18.08 -6.71
CA GLU A 593 -6.92 19.00 -7.64
C GLU A 593 -5.42 19.09 -7.39
N VAL A 594 -4.65 19.39 -8.43
CA VAL A 594 -3.20 19.59 -8.35
C VAL A 594 -2.83 21.02 -8.76
N SER A 595 -1.79 21.56 -8.13
CA SER A 595 -1.11 22.79 -8.53
C SER A 595 0.40 22.57 -8.54
N THR A 596 1.06 23.09 -9.57
CA THR A 596 2.52 23.08 -9.75
C THR A 596 3.13 24.48 -9.61
N ASP A 597 2.30 25.50 -9.44
CA ASP A 597 2.63 26.92 -9.41
C ASP A 597 2.31 27.56 -8.05
N GLU A 598 2.57 26.84 -6.96
CA GLU A 598 2.38 27.29 -5.58
C GLU A 598 0.93 27.72 -5.27
N GLY A 599 -0.04 27.05 -5.88
CA GLY A 599 -1.47 27.23 -5.63
C GLY A 599 -2.11 28.37 -6.43
N VAL A 600 -1.43 28.92 -7.45
CA VAL A 600 -1.97 29.97 -8.33
C VAL A 600 -3.04 29.40 -9.26
N THR A 601 -2.77 28.26 -9.89
CA THR A 601 -3.73 27.51 -10.73
C THR A 601 -3.96 26.11 -10.19
N TRP A 602 -5.16 25.57 -10.45
CA TRP A 602 -5.59 24.26 -9.95
C TRP A 602 -6.24 23.46 -11.07
N THR A 603 -5.80 22.22 -11.23
CA THR A 603 -6.35 21.27 -12.21
C THR A 603 -7.00 20.10 -11.50
N GLU A 604 -8.29 19.87 -11.77
CA GLU A 604 -9.03 18.70 -11.27
C GLU A 604 -8.49 17.41 -11.91
N PHE A 605 -8.22 16.39 -11.11
CA PHE A 605 -7.79 15.08 -11.61
C PHE A 605 -8.58 13.89 -11.07
N ALA A 606 -9.45 14.11 -10.07
CA ALA A 606 -10.38 13.09 -9.61
C ALA A 606 -11.63 13.72 -9.01
N VAL A 607 -12.79 13.12 -9.25
CA VAL A 607 -14.08 13.48 -8.63
C VAL A 607 -14.77 12.22 -8.15
N ALA A 608 -15.35 12.28 -6.95
CA ALA A 608 -16.11 11.15 -6.43
C ALA A 608 -17.45 11.03 -7.14
N ASP A 609 -17.71 9.88 -7.76
CA ASP A 609 -19.04 9.49 -8.21
C ASP A 609 -19.82 8.92 -7.01
N ILE A 610 -20.89 9.60 -6.59
CA ILE A 610 -21.70 9.24 -5.42
C ILE A 610 -23.16 9.15 -5.86
N PRO A 611 -23.64 7.93 -6.17
CA PRO A 611 -25.03 7.71 -6.54
C PRO A 611 -26.00 8.05 -5.41
N ASP A 612 -27.22 8.45 -5.77
CA ASP A 612 -28.29 8.80 -4.81
C ASP A 612 -28.71 7.59 -3.94
N ASP A 613 -28.46 6.36 -4.40
CA ASP A 613 -28.72 5.11 -3.68
C ASP A 613 -27.52 4.64 -2.83
N ASN A 614 -26.46 5.44 -2.66
CA ASN A 614 -25.34 5.06 -1.80
C ASN A 614 -25.73 5.05 -0.32
N GLU A 615 -25.58 3.90 0.31
CA GLU A 615 -25.89 3.68 1.73
C GLU A 615 -24.63 3.52 2.59
N PHE A 616 -23.46 3.84 2.03
CA PHE A 616 -22.19 3.84 2.74
C PHE A 616 -21.85 5.23 3.28
N SER A 617 -21.64 5.34 4.60
CA SER A 617 -21.42 6.61 5.31
C SER A 617 -20.01 7.21 5.15
N SER A 618 -19.18 6.60 4.32
CA SER A 618 -17.86 7.08 3.92
C SER A 618 -17.55 6.61 2.51
N GLY A 619 -16.53 7.16 1.87
CA GLY A 619 -16.02 6.64 0.60
C GLY A 619 -14.55 6.99 0.43
N TRP A 620 -13.89 6.31 -0.50
CA TRP A 620 -12.56 6.66 -0.97
C TRP A 620 -12.63 7.32 -2.34
N LEU A 621 -12.01 8.48 -2.46
CA LEU A 621 -11.76 9.16 -3.73
C LEU A 621 -10.28 8.99 -4.02
N TYR A 622 -9.94 8.56 -5.24
CA TYR A 622 -8.56 8.45 -5.66
C TYR A 622 -8.39 8.82 -7.13
N GLY A 623 -7.16 9.14 -7.51
CA GLY A 623 -6.77 9.33 -8.88
C GLY A 623 -5.29 9.64 -9.00
N SER A 624 -4.84 9.80 -10.23
CA SER A 624 -3.50 10.26 -10.56
C SER A 624 -3.52 11.23 -11.72
N THR A 625 -2.48 12.05 -11.81
CA THR A 625 -2.29 12.96 -12.94
C THR A 625 -0.80 13.16 -13.21
N PRO A 626 -0.38 13.17 -14.49
CA PRO A 626 0.97 13.56 -14.83
C PRO A 626 1.23 15.02 -14.45
N ILE A 627 2.47 15.33 -14.10
CA ILE A 627 2.97 16.69 -13.90
C ILE A 627 3.60 17.15 -15.23
N SER A 628 2.83 17.89 -16.04
CA SER A 628 3.22 18.23 -17.40
C SER A 628 4.17 19.43 -17.50
N ASN A 629 5.25 19.29 -18.29
CA ASN A 629 6.08 20.32 -18.94
C ASN A 629 6.74 21.45 -18.13
N GLU A 630 6.53 21.55 -16.82
CA GLU A 630 7.43 22.34 -15.98
C GLU A 630 8.71 21.54 -15.79
N ALA A 631 9.76 21.92 -16.51
CA ALA A 631 11.00 21.16 -16.62
C ALA A 631 11.66 20.81 -15.26
N GLU A 632 11.23 21.42 -14.16
CA GLU A 632 11.83 21.28 -12.84
C GLU A 632 10.83 21.23 -11.68
N CYS A 633 9.53 20.90 -11.89
CA CYS A 633 8.58 20.84 -10.78
C CYS A 633 9.04 19.79 -9.73
N ARG A 634 9.45 20.26 -8.55
CA ARG A 634 9.91 19.43 -7.41
C ARG A 634 8.92 19.41 -6.26
N ARG A 635 7.92 20.30 -6.32
CA ARG A 635 6.85 20.42 -5.35
C ARG A 635 5.54 20.49 -6.10
N ALA A 636 4.62 19.60 -5.74
CA ALA A 636 3.25 19.64 -6.20
C ALA A 636 2.33 19.82 -4.99
N LEU A 637 1.34 20.70 -5.11
CA LEU A 637 0.30 20.86 -4.11
C LEU A 637 -0.93 20.04 -4.52
N ILE A 638 -1.51 19.31 -3.58
CA ILE A 638 -2.71 18.51 -3.80
C ILE A 638 -3.82 19.06 -2.90
N ARG A 639 -4.87 19.59 -3.52
CA ARG A 639 -6.04 20.14 -2.81
C ARG A 639 -7.16 19.13 -2.81
N PHE A 640 -7.68 18.83 -1.63
CA PHE A 640 -8.92 18.08 -1.46
C PHE A 640 -10.05 19.06 -1.18
N VAL A 641 -10.98 19.19 -2.13
CA VAL A 641 -12.19 20.01 -1.96
C VAL A 641 -13.34 19.10 -1.56
N MET A 642 -14.06 19.51 -0.51
CA MET A 642 -15.18 18.77 0.06
C MET A 642 -16.40 19.67 0.25
N HIS A 643 -17.55 19.17 -0.17
CA HIS A 643 -18.83 19.85 0.01
C HIS A 643 -19.95 18.84 0.20
N SER A 644 -20.71 19.02 1.28
CA SER A 644 -21.87 18.19 1.63
C SER A 644 -23.05 19.12 1.95
N PRO A 645 -23.89 19.47 0.97
CA PRO A 645 -24.98 20.41 1.20
C PRO A 645 -25.83 20.04 2.42
N GLY A 646 -26.02 21.01 3.32
CA GLY A 646 -26.81 20.84 4.54
C GLY A 646 -26.10 20.16 5.71
N ARG A 647 -24.84 19.72 5.58
CA ARG A 647 -24.05 19.14 6.67
C ARG A 647 -22.57 19.56 6.59
N PRO A 648 -21.84 19.60 7.72
CA PRO A 648 -20.39 19.70 7.67
C PRO A 648 -19.76 18.55 6.88
N ALA A 649 -18.86 18.87 5.94
CA ALA A 649 -18.03 17.88 5.26
C ALA A 649 -16.80 17.53 6.12
N ALA A 650 -16.26 16.32 5.96
CA ALA A 650 -15.13 15.85 6.75
C ALA A 650 -14.15 15.01 5.92
N LEU A 651 -12.86 15.15 6.24
CA LEU A 651 -11.77 14.27 5.81
C LEU A 651 -11.46 13.30 6.95
N ILE A 652 -11.44 12.01 6.64
CA ILE A 652 -11.11 10.92 7.57
C ILE A 652 -9.63 10.55 7.42
N ASP A 653 -9.14 10.29 6.21
CA ASP A 653 -7.77 9.82 5.98
C ASP A 653 -7.25 10.24 4.61
N ALA A 654 -5.93 10.23 4.40
CA ALA A 654 -5.29 10.62 3.14
C ALA A 654 -4.00 9.82 2.91
N ARG A 655 -3.75 9.47 1.65
CA ARG A 655 -2.53 8.82 1.17
C ARG A 655 -2.12 9.54 -0.11
N LEU A 656 -0.90 10.06 -0.17
CA LEU A 656 -0.42 10.77 -1.36
C LEU A 656 0.94 10.23 -1.77
N TYR A 657 1.20 10.28 -3.08
CA TYR A 657 2.43 9.77 -3.67
C TYR A 657 2.87 10.70 -4.81
N GLY A 658 4.15 11.03 -4.84
CA GLY A 658 4.80 11.60 -6.02
C GLY A 658 5.61 10.53 -6.75
N LEU A 659 5.55 10.49 -8.07
CA LEU A 659 6.54 9.79 -8.88
C LEU A 659 7.62 10.78 -9.27
N ARG A 660 8.86 10.49 -8.90
CA ARG A 660 10.02 11.34 -9.19
C ARG A 660 10.96 10.66 -10.17
N GLU A 661 11.69 11.44 -10.94
CA GLU A 661 12.75 10.91 -11.80
C GLU A 661 13.95 10.41 -10.99
N THR A 662 14.53 9.32 -11.46
CA THR A 662 15.84 8.80 -11.03
C THR A 662 16.84 8.94 -12.18
N ALA A 663 18.09 8.57 -11.95
CA ALA A 663 19.04 8.42 -13.05
C ALA A 663 18.59 7.26 -13.96
N ALA A 664 19.25 7.17 -15.11
CA ALA A 664 19.19 5.95 -15.93
C ALA A 664 19.66 4.75 -15.10
N SER A 665 19.08 3.59 -15.39
CA SER A 665 19.28 2.34 -14.67
C SER A 665 20.75 1.97 -14.53
N ASP A 666 21.18 1.61 -13.33
CA ASP A 666 22.50 1.03 -13.11
C ASP A 666 22.57 -0.41 -13.66
N PRO A 667 23.79 -0.97 -13.84
CA PRO A 667 23.95 -2.39 -14.11
C PRO A 667 23.17 -3.22 -13.09
N THR A 668 22.35 -4.14 -13.57
CA THR A 668 21.41 -4.88 -12.74
C THR A 668 21.53 -6.36 -13.02
N GLU A 669 21.65 -7.18 -11.98
CA GLU A 669 21.67 -8.64 -12.08
C GLU A 669 20.29 -9.20 -11.72
N ILE A 670 19.80 -10.13 -12.56
CA ILE A 670 18.58 -10.91 -12.33
C ILE A 670 18.99 -12.36 -12.16
N GLU A 671 18.56 -12.98 -11.07
CA GLU A 671 18.84 -14.38 -10.75
C GLU A 671 17.53 -15.12 -10.45
N PHE A 672 17.32 -16.25 -11.12
CA PHE A 672 16.22 -17.18 -10.84
C PHE A 672 16.80 -18.43 -10.19
N GLY A 673 16.17 -18.91 -9.13
CA GLY A 673 16.44 -20.21 -8.52
C GLY A 673 15.19 -21.10 -8.55
N TRP A 674 15.35 -22.36 -8.94
CA TRP A 674 14.26 -23.35 -8.98
C TRP A 674 14.76 -24.76 -8.66
N LEU A 675 13.83 -25.65 -8.35
CA LEU A 675 14.08 -27.09 -8.36
C LEU A 675 13.62 -27.65 -9.71
N GLU A 676 14.44 -28.52 -10.28
CA GLU A 676 14.17 -29.25 -11.51
C GLU A 676 14.37 -30.75 -11.23
N ASN A 677 13.27 -31.51 -11.24
CA ASN A 677 13.29 -32.91 -10.79
C ASN A 677 13.90 -33.06 -9.38
N GLY A 678 13.65 -32.09 -8.49
CA GLY A 678 14.17 -32.03 -7.13
C GLY A 678 15.64 -31.60 -7.00
N GLN A 679 16.32 -31.26 -8.10
CA GLN A 679 17.69 -30.70 -8.06
C GLN A 679 17.66 -29.17 -8.13
N GLU A 680 18.45 -28.51 -7.28
CA GLU A 680 18.62 -27.06 -7.35
C GLU A 680 19.29 -26.63 -8.67
N ARG A 681 18.71 -25.60 -9.27
CA ARG A 681 19.18 -24.92 -10.47
C ARG A 681 19.11 -23.42 -10.26
N SER A 682 19.98 -22.69 -10.95
CA SER A 682 19.88 -21.24 -11.06
C SER A 682 20.29 -20.75 -12.44
N PHE A 683 19.78 -19.58 -12.80
CA PHE A 683 20.12 -18.85 -14.02
C PHE A 683 20.28 -17.38 -13.68
N ARG A 684 21.31 -16.76 -14.26
CA ARG A 684 21.68 -15.38 -13.98
C ARG A 684 21.85 -14.59 -15.27
N GLN A 685 21.29 -13.39 -15.30
CA GLN A 685 21.41 -12.43 -16.38
C GLN A 685 21.89 -11.09 -15.83
N VAL A 686 22.99 -10.56 -16.38
CA VAL A 686 23.43 -9.19 -16.12
C VAL A 686 22.87 -8.27 -17.20
N LEU A 687 22.27 -7.17 -16.78
CA LEU A 687 21.70 -6.12 -17.63
C LEU A 687 22.65 -4.93 -17.58
N SER A 688 23.00 -4.40 -18.75
CA SER A 688 23.89 -3.23 -18.86
C SER A 688 23.23 -1.97 -18.28
N ALA A 689 24.03 -1.01 -17.82
CA ALA A 689 23.53 0.31 -17.47
C ALA A 689 22.67 0.93 -18.61
N GLY A 690 21.66 1.71 -18.23
CA GLY A 690 20.77 2.42 -19.13
C GLY A 690 19.72 1.56 -19.84
N PHE A 691 19.59 0.27 -19.52
CA PHE A 691 18.55 -0.56 -20.12
C PHE A 691 17.15 -0.08 -19.72
N SER A 692 16.22 -0.09 -20.68
CA SER A 692 14.79 0.13 -20.44
C SER A 692 13.97 -1.14 -20.60
N GLU A 693 14.42 -2.05 -21.47
CA GLU A 693 13.88 -3.40 -21.66
C GLU A 693 15.02 -4.37 -21.99
N SER A 694 14.95 -5.59 -21.46
CA SER A 694 15.82 -6.71 -21.83
C SER A 694 15.00 -7.99 -21.93
N ARG A 695 15.40 -8.90 -22.82
CA ARG A 695 14.75 -10.19 -23.03
C ARG A 695 15.76 -11.32 -23.06
N PHE A 696 15.43 -12.43 -22.41
CA PHE A 696 16.25 -13.65 -22.36
C PHE A 696 15.36 -14.85 -22.05
N THR A 697 15.92 -16.05 -22.14
CA THR A 697 15.22 -17.30 -21.84
C THR A 697 15.93 -18.02 -20.69
N VAL A 698 15.18 -18.39 -19.65
CA VAL A 698 15.66 -19.28 -18.59
C VAL A 698 15.57 -20.72 -19.09
N PRO A 699 16.67 -21.50 -19.11
CA PRO A 699 16.72 -22.82 -19.73
C PRO A 699 16.16 -23.91 -18.80
N THR A 700 14.86 -23.83 -18.48
CA THR A 700 14.17 -24.83 -17.66
C THR A 700 13.82 -26.10 -18.44
N GLN A 701 13.67 -27.22 -17.73
CA GLN A 701 13.18 -28.49 -18.24
C GLN A 701 11.79 -28.80 -17.65
N ALA A 702 11.47 -30.08 -17.38
CA ALA A 702 10.20 -30.50 -16.77
C ALA A 702 10.25 -30.47 -15.23
N ALA A 703 9.07 -30.45 -14.59
CA ALA A 703 8.88 -30.47 -13.15
C ALA A 703 9.58 -29.31 -12.43
N VAL A 704 9.35 -28.10 -12.93
CA VAL A 704 9.90 -26.85 -12.37
C VAL A 704 9.14 -26.47 -11.10
N GLN A 705 9.87 -26.19 -10.02
CA GLN A 705 9.34 -25.59 -8.81
C GLN A 705 10.15 -24.34 -8.45
N ASP A 706 9.53 -23.17 -8.62
CA ASP A 706 10.15 -21.89 -8.29
C ASP A 706 10.63 -21.86 -6.82
N GLN A 707 11.86 -21.38 -6.58
CA GLN A 707 12.40 -21.17 -5.23
C GLN A 707 12.51 -19.67 -4.93
N TYR A 708 13.17 -18.93 -5.82
CA TYR A 708 13.28 -17.49 -5.70
C TYR A 708 13.52 -16.77 -7.02
N VAL A 709 13.27 -15.47 -7.00
CA VAL A 709 13.80 -14.52 -7.98
C VAL A 709 14.46 -13.36 -7.25
N ARG A 710 15.70 -13.03 -7.63
CA ARG A 710 16.50 -11.97 -7.04
C ARG A 710 16.84 -10.93 -8.10
N ILE A 711 16.75 -9.67 -7.69
CA ILE A 711 17.25 -8.52 -8.43
C ILE A 711 18.34 -7.87 -7.57
N SER A 712 19.50 -7.58 -8.16
CA SER A 712 20.60 -6.92 -7.44
C SER A 712 21.16 -5.78 -8.27
N VAL A 713 21.45 -4.65 -7.66
CA VAL A 713 22.23 -3.55 -8.25
C VAL A 713 23.59 -3.54 -7.55
N PRO A 714 24.65 -4.12 -8.16
CA PRO A 714 25.94 -4.27 -7.50
C PRO A 714 26.54 -2.93 -7.04
N ALA A 715 27.29 -2.96 -5.94
CA ALA A 715 27.98 -1.77 -5.41
C ALA A 715 29.18 -1.35 -6.28
N ASN A 716 29.84 -2.31 -6.93
CA ASN A 716 30.98 -2.10 -7.81
C ASN A 716 30.62 -2.47 -9.24
N GLU A 717 31.09 -1.69 -10.21
CA GLU A 717 31.22 -2.20 -11.58
C GLU A 717 32.21 -3.36 -11.49
N SER A 718 31.78 -4.57 -11.84
CA SER A 718 32.73 -5.64 -12.08
C SER A 718 33.52 -5.22 -13.31
N GLU A 719 34.79 -4.83 -13.12
CA GLU A 719 35.72 -4.53 -14.21
C GLU A 719 35.83 -5.70 -15.20
#